data_AF-A0A5C3N1V0-F1
#
_entry.id   AF-A0A5C3N1V0-F1
#
_cell.length_a   1.000
_cell.length_b   1.000
_cell.length_c   1.000
_cell.angle_alpha   90.00
_cell.angle_beta   90.00
_cell.angle_gamma   90.00
#
_symmetry.space_group_name_H-M   'P 1'
#
loop_
_entity.id
_entity.type
_entity.pdbx_description
1 polymer ?
#
loop_
_entity_poly.entity_id
_entity_poly.type
_entity_poly.pdbx_seq_one_letter_code
_entity_poly.pdbx_strand_id
1 'polypeptide(L)'
;MAVTKAKPARKNSTARKTTSTPSASLAELQALGKEKTTQYLHARNTTAKYQQQVANARKWFASFSTQQEQSVSNNTAFQPGDGELGLAEKSVLLKDPMYCTALEGHPVEATPTVISMYLVHKCFEQDLGNSTAAQIHAALLHEYDQLDGGTYRGQWSYHETQQKWTGNPVRSAVVEDMMECMETLYEWSMTQLAPEKPWHLPENPKHAETKAIYLQFLARSSLSFVIWTRNCESTQLQYKHFEFNDEWRKGGTPLDPPYFEVNLKNRKNWQCKQDKNQALCGHNYKIYTQPKTPVIDMYAHILDWFDYYEVLLGRQLQPDDYVFPFIGPDCKVHPHRALTSDLVQKELNDFAERAGLCLHLSESDGRFLSSDGGEAGPRKSIYLLDELYNYEEDHSDAPCPISREADQSLMGEAALTRAASVADLHQLMARIDEKNQVLVRQVQVMHHIPPPAAIPYHAAFPAVPPVLPNYASVSISSMETPRREVLFSRPLNFHFPPIASISAPQFTPYQPPAAPCTPSRKNPAWIIPKIPTGSGSWTLVLRDWEYADSSRSLSVPLRDWTEEQIKQGGAVVYGQRKTIATEFIDIYRRDEAKFKADYPEHTAGITALLEAIRKAKGRRGELKLRRSKNGSPEERAQRYSGL
;
A
#
# COMPACT_ATOMS: atom_id res chain seq x y z
N MET A 1 -34.30 42.69 48.11
CA MET A 1 -34.03 41.32 47.62
C MET A 1 -32.58 41.23 47.21
N ALA A 2 -31.75 40.60 48.06
CA ALA A 2 -30.36 40.27 47.76
C ALA A 2 -30.07 38.95 48.49
N VAL A 3 -29.92 37.86 47.74
CA VAL A 3 -29.68 36.52 48.28
C VAL A 3 -28.19 36.22 48.15
N THR A 4 -27.51 36.15 49.30
CA THR A 4 -26.12 35.71 49.45
C THR A 4 -26.05 34.18 49.38
N LYS A 5 -25.25 33.64 48.45
CA LYS A 5 -24.97 32.20 48.34
C LYS A 5 -23.73 31.83 49.16
N ALA A 6 -23.90 30.90 50.10
CA ALA A 6 -22.85 30.31 50.91
C ALA A 6 -22.05 29.22 50.13
N LYS A 7 -20.74 29.13 50.41
CA LYS A 7 -19.82 28.08 49.92
C LYS A 7 -20.08 26.74 50.62
N PRO A 8 -19.98 25.59 49.92
CA PRO A 8 -20.06 24.28 50.56
C PRO A 8 -18.69 23.81 51.09
N ALA A 9 -18.77 23.09 52.20
CA ALA A 9 -17.66 22.56 53.00
C ALA A 9 -16.96 21.36 52.36
N ARG A 10 -15.65 21.29 52.62
CA ARG A 10 -14.68 20.26 52.23
C ARG A 10 -14.98 18.95 52.99
N LYS A 11 -15.25 17.84 52.29
CA LYS A 11 -15.39 16.51 52.91
C LYS A 11 -14.03 15.83 53.01
N ASN A 12 -13.67 15.43 54.23
CA ASN A 12 -12.47 14.65 54.56
C ASN A 12 -12.57 13.23 54.00
N SER A 13 -11.52 12.76 53.32
CA SER A 13 -11.40 11.38 52.85
C SER A 13 -10.94 10.47 53.99
N THR A 14 -11.80 9.54 54.41
CA THR A 14 -11.42 8.43 55.28
C THR A 14 -10.70 7.37 54.45
N ALA A 15 -9.44 7.12 54.81
CA ALA A 15 -8.60 6.06 54.24
C ALA A 15 -9.21 4.69 54.56
N ARG A 16 -9.69 3.99 53.52
CA ARG A 16 -10.17 2.62 53.63
C ARG A 16 -8.98 1.67 53.43
N LYS A 17 -8.47 1.13 54.54
CA LYS A 17 -7.56 -0.03 54.54
C LYS A 17 -8.36 -1.24 54.04
N THR A 18 -8.14 -1.67 52.80
CA THR A 18 -8.61 -2.95 52.28
C THR A 18 -7.48 -3.97 52.37
N THR A 19 -7.54 -4.82 53.39
CA THR A 19 -6.88 -6.13 53.39
C THR A 19 -7.59 -7.00 52.35
N SER A 20 -7.03 -7.11 51.14
CA SER A 20 -7.59 -7.92 50.07
C SER A 20 -7.14 -9.37 50.21
N THR A 21 -8.00 -10.19 50.79
CA THR A 21 -7.94 -11.64 50.57
C THR A 21 -8.26 -11.87 49.08
N PRO A 22 -7.46 -12.66 48.32
CA PRO A 22 -7.76 -12.91 46.91
C PRO A 22 -9.08 -13.69 46.82
N SER A 23 -10.13 -13.00 46.36
CA SER A 23 -11.50 -13.51 46.27
C SER A 23 -11.72 -14.40 45.04
N ALA A 24 -10.74 -14.50 44.16
CA ALA A 24 -10.88 -15.24 42.92
C ALA A 24 -10.29 -16.65 43.06
N SER A 25 -11.01 -17.66 42.61
CA SER A 25 -10.51 -19.03 42.57
C SER A 25 -9.35 -19.15 41.57
N LEU A 26 -8.48 -20.17 41.72
CA LEU A 26 -7.38 -20.42 40.77
C LEU A 26 -7.90 -20.55 39.33
N ALA A 27 -9.04 -21.23 39.16
CA ALA A 27 -9.69 -21.39 37.86
C ALA A 27 -10.17 -20.06 37.28
N GLU A 28 -10.73 -19.16 38.11
CA GLU A 28 -11.12 -17.81 37.70
C GLU A 28 -9.91 -16.96 37.30
N LEU A 29 -8.81 -17.03 38.06
CA LEU A 29 -7.58 -16.31 37.73
C LEU A 29 -6.93 -16.85 36.46
N GLN A 30 -6.98 -18.16 36.22
CA GLN A 30 -6.50 -18.78 34.98
C GLN A 30 -7.38 -18.43 33.78
N ALA A 31 -8.70 -18.42 33.94
CA ALA A 31 -9.64 -18.01 32.90
C ALA A 31 -9.48 -16.52 32.57
N LEU A 32 -9.39 -15.66 33.59
CA LEU A 32 -9.14 -14.22 33.43
C LEU A 32 -7.77 -13.97 32.81
N GLY A 33 -6.75 -14.71 33.21
CA GLY A 33 -5.41 -14.66 32.60
C GLY A 33 -5.47 -14.97 31.11
N LYS A 34 -6.11 -16.07 30.72
CA LYS A 34 -6.32 -16.43 29.30
C LYS A 34 -7.08 -15.35 28.55
N GLU A 35 -8.20 -14.86 29.10
CA GLU A 35 -9.02 -13.81 28.49
C GLU A 35 -8.22 -12.53 28.27
N LYS A 36 -7.46 -12.08 29.27
CA LYS A 36 -6.65 -10.86 29.20
C LYS A 36 -5.45 -11.03 28.26
N THR A 37 -4.80 -12.19 28.25
CA THR A 37 -3.75 -12.47 27.27
C THR A 37 -4.31 -12.42 25.86
N THR A 38 -5.46 -13.05 25.57
CA THR A 38 -6.10 -12.94 24.25
C THR A 38 -6.51 -11.51 23.92
N GLN A 39 -6.97 -10.72 24.90
CA GLN A 39 -7.38 -9.34 24.71
C GLN A 39 -6.21 -8.39 24.39
N TYR A 40 -5.03 -8.62 24.98
CA TYR A 40 -3.93 -7.65 24.94
C TYR A 40 -2.68 -8.12 24.17
N LEU A 41 -2.55 -9.42 23.84
CA LEU A 41 -1.37 -9.93 23.13
C LEU A 41 -1.31 -9.45 21.68
N HIS A 42 -2.46 -9.33 21.01
CA HIS A 42 -2.57 -8.79 19.65
C HIS A 42 -3.76 -7.85 19.53
N ALA A 43 -3.64 -6.84 18.65
CA ALA A 43 -4.77 -5.99 18.31
C ALA A 43 -5.90 -6.83 17.70
N ARG A 44 -7.16 -6.51 18.01
CA ARG A 44 -8.33 -7.26 17.54
C ARG A 44 -8.34 -7.47 16.02
N ASN A 45 -7.93 -6.44 15.27
CA ASN A 45 -7.84 -6.50 13.81
C ASN A 45 -6.77 -7.50 13.35
N THR A 46 -5.64 -7.60 14.04
CA THR A 46 -4.60 -8.59 13.74
C THR A 46 -5.08 -10.00 14.01
N THR A 47 -5.76 -10.23 15.13
CA THR A 47 -6.36 -11.54 15.45
C THR A 47 -7.38 -11.96 14.39
N ALA A 48 -8.27 -11.06 13.97
CA ALA A 48 -9.24 -11.33 12.91
C ALA A 48 -8.56 -11.65 11.56
N LYS A 49 -7.50 -10.91 11.21
CA LYS A 49 -6.70 -11.19 10.00
C LYS A 49 -6.00 -12.55 10.08
N TYR A 50 -5.44 -12.92 11.23
CA TYR A 50 -4.79 -14.23 11.39
C TYR A 50 -5.80 -15.36 11.24
N GLN A 51 -6.95 -15.25 11.89
CA GLN A 51 -8.04 -16.22 11.74
C GLN A 51 -8.49 -16.35 10.28
N GLN A 52 -8.58 -15.22 9.57
CA GLN A 52 -8.91 -15.22 8.14
C GLN A 52 -7.85 -15.95 7.30
N GLN A 53 -6.55 -15.73 7.55
CA GLN A 53 -5.48 -16.41 6.83
C GLN A 53 -5.49 -17.93 7.07
N VAL A 54 -5.68 -18.35 8.32
CA VAL A 54 -5.81 -19.76 8.70
C VAL A 54 -7.03 -20.40 8.01
N ALA A 55 -8.18 -19.71 8.02
CA ALA A 55 -9.39 -20.18 7.35
C ALA A 55 -9.19 -20.31 5.83
N ASN A 56 -8.49 -19.36 5.21
CA ASN A 56 -8.16 -19.41 3.79
C ASN A 56 -7.24 -20.60 3.46
N ALA A 57 -6.24 -20.87 4.29
CA ALA A 57 -5.32 -22.00 4.12
C ALA A 57 -6.08 -23.34 4.19
N ARG A 58 -6.93 -23.51 5.20
CA ARG A 58 -7.78 -24.69 5.36
C ARG A 58 -8.72 -24.88 4.18
N LYS A 59 -9.41 -23.82 3.75
CA LYS A 59 -10.34 -23.86 2.61
C LYS A 59 -9.64 -24.23 1.30
N TRP A 60 -8.46 -23.66 1.07
CA TRP A 60 -7.65 -23.99 -0.10
C TRP A 60 -7.26 -25.48 -0.08
N PHE A 61 -6.75 -25.97 1.05
CA PHE A 61 -6.28 -27.35 1.15
C PHE A 61 -7.41 -28.36 0.98
N ALA A 62 -8.57 -28.13 1.58
CA ALA A 62 -9.75 -28.99 1.38
C ALA A 62 -10.15 -29.06 -0.11
N SER A 63 -10.08 -27.94 -0.83
CA SER A 63 -10.36 -27.88 -2.27
C SER A 63 -9.29 -28.62 -3.08
N PHE A 64 -8.02 -28.44 -2.73
CA PHE A 64 -6.87 -29.07 -3.38
C PHE A 64 -6.89 -30.61 -3.22
N SER A 65 -7.12 -31.11 -2.00
CA SER A 65 -7.19 -32.55 -1.74
C SER A 65 -8.35 -33.22 -2.49
N THR A 66 -9.51 -32.56 -2.54
CA THR A 66 -10.67 -33.06 -3.31
C THR A 66 -10.37 -33.19 -4.80
N GLN A 67 -9.65 -32.22 -5.39
CA GLN A 67 -9.25 -32.25 -6.80
C GLN A 67 -8.23 -33.36 -7.09
N GLN A 68 -7.28 -33.58 -6.18
CA GLN A 68 -6.30 -34.65 -6.25
C GLN A 68 -6.96 -36.04 -6.26
N GLU A 69 -7.89 -36.33 -5.35
CA GLU A 69 -8.60 -37.62 -5.28
C GLU A 69 -9.39 -37.94 -6.56
N GLN A 70 -9.98 -36.93 -7.19
CA GLN A 70 -10.70 -37.06 -8.46
C GLN A 70 -9.75 -37.35 -9.63
N SER A 71 -8.52 -36.82 -9.60
CA SER A 71 -7.51 -37.05 -10.64
C SER A 71 -6.89 -38.45 -10.57
N VAL A 72 -6.64 -38.97 -9.37
CA VAL A 72 -6.08 -40.32 -9.15
C VAL A 72 -7.09 -41.42 -9.52
N SER A 73 -8.38 -41.19 -9.30
CA SER A 73 -9.45 -42.13 -9.66
C SER A 73 -9.63 -42.29 -11.19
N ASN A 74 -9.20 -41.31 -11.98
CA ASN A 74 -9.37 -41.29 -13.45
C ASN A 74 -8.16 -41.82 -14.24
N ASN A 75 -6.99 -41.98 -13.61
CA ASN A 75 -5.76 -42.43 -14.28
C ASN A 75 -5.32 -43.82 -13.81
N THR A 76 -5.98 -44.86 -14.30
CA THR A 76 -5.53 -46.26 -14.20
C THR A 76 -4.80 -46.70 -15.48
N ALA A 77 -3.66 -46.07 -15.79
CA ALA A 77 -2.61 -46.65 -16.65
C ALA A 77 -1.40 -45.71 -16.76
N PHE A 78 -0.37 -45.94 -15.94
CA PHE A 78 0.97 -45.49 -16.29
C PHE A 78 1.95 -46.61 -15.93
N GLN A 79 2.64 -47.15 -16.95
CA GLN A 79 3.72 -48.10 -16.78
C GLN A 79 5.00 -47.38 -16.34
N PRO A 80 5.85 -48.02 -15.53
CA PRO A 80 7.06 -47.40 -15.00
C PRO A 80 8.13 -47.36 -16.10
N GLY A 81 8.60 -46.14 -16.40
CA GLY A 81 9.82 -45.88 -17.15
C GLY A 81 10.87 -45.29 -16.22
N ASP A 82 12.09 -45.77 -16.39
CA ASP A 82 13.14 -45.77 -15.38
C ASP A 82 13.81 -44.40 -15.26
N GLY A 83 13.64 -43.71 -14.14
CA GLY A 83 14.44 -42.52 -13.84
C GLY A 83 13.78 -41.45 -12.97
N GLU A 84 13.16 -41.79 -11.84
CA GLU A 84 12.72 -40.74 -10.91
C GLU A 84 12.65 -41.21 -9.45
N LEU A 85 13.80 -41.15 -8.77
CA LEU A 85 13.95 -41.45 -7.34
C LEU A 85 13.25 -40.42 -6.41
N GLY A 86 12.53 -39.42 -6.94
CA GLY A 86 11.82 -38.39 -6.16
C GLY A 86 10.29 -38.42 -6.23
N LEU A 87 9.69 -39.18 -7.15
CA LEU A 87 8.22 -39.28 -7.29
C LEU A 87 7.59 -40.38 -6.42
N ALA A 88 8.35 -41.42 -6.09
CA ALA A 88 7.85 -42.54 -5.30
C ALA A 88 7.48 -42.12 -3.87
N GLU A 89 8.24 -41.21 -3.25
CA GLU A 89 8.03 -40.73 -1.88
C GLU A 89 6.81 -39.80 -1.77
N LYS A 90 6.60 -38.93 -2.78
CA LYS A 90 5.42 -38.04 -2.89
C LYS A 90 4.11 -38.80 -3.11
N SER A 91 4.17 -39.97 -3.74
CA SER A 91 3.00 -40.86 -3.94
C SER A 91 2.58 -41.61 -2.66
N VAL A 92 3.45 -41.72 -1.65
CA VAL A 92 3.14 -42.36 -0.36
C VAL A 92 2.43 -41.39 0.58
N LEU A 93 2.88 -40.12 0.66
CA LEU A 93 2.24 -39.08 1.47
C LEU A 93 0.77 -38.82 1.10
N LEU A 94 0.46 -38.92 -0.20
CA LEU A 94 -0.91 -38.76 -0.70
C LEU A 94 -1.86 -39.92 -0.39
N LYS A 95 -1.32 -41.06 0.05
CA LYS A 95 -2.11 -42.25 0.40
C LYS A 95 -2.39 -42.36 1.90
N ASP A 96 -1.79 -41.48 2.71
CA ASP A 96 -2.06 -41.42 4.15
C ASP A 96 -3.45 -40.81 4.39
N PRO A 97 -4.39 -41.52 5.05
CA PRO A 97 -5.69 -40.97 5.44
C PRO A 97 -5.61 -39.66 6.24
N MET A 98 -4.51 -39.42 6.95
CA MET A 98 -4.30 -38.20 7.73
C MET A 98 -3.85 -37.00 6.89
N TYR A 99 -3.44 -37.23 5.63
CA TYR A 99 -3.04 -36.16 4.71
C TYR A 99 -4.22 -35.21 4.42
N CYS A 100 -5.42 -35.74 4.15
CA CYS A 100 -6.59 -34.92 3.82
C CYS A 100 -7.00 -33.97 4.96
N THR A 101 -6.57 -34.26 6.19
CA THR A 101 -6.82 -33.46 7.39
C THR A 101 -5.57 -32.70 7.87
N ALA A 102 -4.52 -32.57 7.08
CA ALA A 102 -3.22 -32.03 7.55
C ALA A 102 -3.27 -30.59 8.11
N LEU A 103 -4.23 -29.76 7.71
CA LEU A 103 -4.46 -28.42 8.30
C LEU A 103 -5.64 -28.38 9.30
N GLU A 104 -6.22 -29.53 9.61
CA GLU A 104 -7.38 -29.69 10.49
C GLU A 104 -6.97 -30.32 11.83
N GLY A 105 -7.15 -29.58 12.92
CA GLY A 105 -6.85 -30.08 14.26
C GLY A 105 -5.35 -30.16 14.53
N HIS A 106 -4.90 -31.32 15.01
CA HIS A 106 -3.52 -31.52 15.44
C HIS A 106 -2.57 -31.71 14.25
N PRO A 107 -1.39 -31.06 14.24
CA PRO A 107 -0.46 -31.18 13.13
C PRO A 107 0.09 -32.61 13.06
N VAL A 108 0.09 -33.13 11.83
CA VAL A 108 0.66 -34.41 11.41
C VAL A 108 1.95 -34.20 10.61
N GLU A 109 2.63 -35.29 10.25
CA GLU A 109 3.89 -35.27 9.48
C GLU A 109 3.79 -34.44 8.18
N ALA A 110 2.66 -34.52 7.48
CA ALA A 110 2.43 -33.82 6.22
C ALA A 110 2.17 -32.30 6.38
N THR A 111 1.88 -31.82 7.59
CA THR A 111 1.46 -30.43 7.85
C THR A 111 2.45 -29.39 7.31
N PRO A 112 3.77 -29.52 7.56
CA PRO A 112 4.71 -28.52 7.07
C PRO A 112 4.81 -28.50 5.55
N THR A 113 4.74 -29.66 4.90
CA THR A 113 4.72 -29.75 3.43
C THR A 113 3.50 -29.03 2.86
N VAL A 114 2.32 -29.22 3.46
CA VAL A 114 1.09 -28.55 3.02
C VAL A 114 1.16 -27.03 3.23
N ILE A 115 1.76 -26.57 4.34
CA ILE A 115 2.00 -25.14 4.57
C ILE A 115 2.93 -24.56 3.51
N SER A 116 4.03 -25.25 3.19
CA SER A 116 4.97 -24.85 2.14
C SER A 116 4.29 -24.79 0.77
N MET A 117 3.48 -25.80 0.42
CA MET A 117 2.69 -25.79 -0.81
C MET A 117 1.68 -24.64 -0.85
N TYR A 118 1.06 -24.30 0.27
CA TYR A 118 0.14 -23.16 0.33
C TYR A 118 0.87 -21.83 0.14
N LEU A 119 2.06 -21.66 0.74
CA LEU A 119 2.92 -20.49 0.53
C LEU A 119 3.32 -20.38 -0.95
N VAL A 120 3.70 -21.48 -1.59
CA VAL A 120 3.98 -21.54 -3.03
C VAL A 120 2.76 -21.15 -3.85
N HIS A 121 1.60 -21.71 -3.56
CA HIS A 121 0.35 -21.39 -4.24
C HIS A 121 -0.01 -19.90 -4.08
N LYS A 122 0.17 -19.33 -2.90
CA LYS A 122 -0.15 -17.91 -2.66
C LYS A 122 0.86 -16.97 -3.30
N CYS A 123 2.15 -17.26 -3.19
CA CYS A 123 3.17 -16.30 -3.58
C CYS A 123 3.62 -16.48 -5.02
N PHE A 124 3.68 -17.71 -5.52
CA PHE A 124 4.13 -18.00 -6.89
C PHE A 124 2.97 -18.23 -7.86
N GLU A 125 1.94 -18.99 -7.48
CA GLU A 125 0.81 -19.26 -8.40
C GLU A 125 -0.20 -18.10 -8.44
N GLN A 126 -0.47 -17.46 -7.30
CA GLN A 126 -1.37 -16.29 -7.21
C GLN A 126 -0.64 -14.94 -7.24
N ASP A 127 0.69 -14.95 -7.32
CA ASP A 127 1.52 -13.74 -7.38
C ASP A 127 1.21 -12.73 -6.25
N LEU A 128 1.36 -13.19 -5.02
CA LEU A 128 1.22 -12.33 -3.84
C LEU A 128 2.60 -12.06 -3.23
N GLY A 129 2.93 -10.79 -3.00
CA GLY A 129 4.26 -10.38 -2.54
C GLY A 129 4.61 -10.84 -1.11
N ASN A 130 5.87 -10.62 -0.71
CA ASN A 130 6.46 -11.09 0.56
C ASN A 130 5.64 -10.73 1.82
N SER A 131 4.95 -9.59 1.81
CA SER A 131 4.06 -9.21 2.92
C SER A 131 2.92 -10.22 3.16
N THR A 132 2.47 -10.90 2.10
CA THR A 132 1.46 -11.96 2.19
C THR A 132 2.06 -13.23 2.75
N ALA A 133 3.26 -13.63 2.30
CA ALA A 133 4.00 -14.78 2.83
C ALA A 133 4.22 -14.61 4.34
N ALA A 134 4.73 -13.46 4.76
CA ALA A 134 4.96 -13.12 6.17
C ALA A 134 3.65 -13.13 6.99
N GLN A 135 2.53 -12.63 6.44
CA GLN A 135 1.24 -12.66 7.12
C GLN A 135 0.69 -14.09 7.28
N ILE A 136 0.79 -14.92 6.24
CA ILE A 136 0.37 -16.32 6.30
C ILE A 136 1.22 -17.09 7.30
N HIS A 137 2.54 -16.93 7.21
CA HIS A 137 3.51 -17.53 8.13
C HIS A 137 3.21 -17.15 9.58
N ALA A 138 3.07 -15.85 9.88
CA ALA A 138 2.77 -15.38 11.23
C ALA A 138 1.42 -15.87 11.76
N ALA A 139 0.39 -15.92 10.89
CA ALA A 139 -0.93 -16.39 11.26
C ALA A 139 -0.95 -17.89 11.61
N LEU A 140 -0.33 -18.73 10.78
CA LEU A 140 -0.22 -20.16 11.02
C LEU A 140 0.68 -20.45 12.22
N LEU A 141 1.78 -19.70 12.38
CA LEU A 141 2.67 -19.81 13.54
C LEU A 141 1.88 -19.56 14.83
N HIS A 142 1.10 -18.47 14.85
CA HIS A 142 0.24 -18.13 15.99
C HIS A 142 -0.80 -19.21 16.28
N GLU A 143 -1.49 -19.74 15.27
CA GLU A 143 -2.50 -20.78 15.43
C GLU A 143 -1.93 -22.02 16.13
N TYR A 144 -0.80 -22.54 15.63
CA TYR A 144 -0.19 -23.74 16.21
C TYR A 144 0.45 -23.47 17.58
N ASP A 145 1.00 -22.28 17.83
CA ASP A 145 1.52 -21.92 19.16
C ASP A 145 0.44 -21.85 20.25
N GLN A 146 -0.83 -21.61 19.89
CA GLN A 146 -1.96 -21.62 20.83
C GLN A 146 -2.71 -22.95 20.88
N LEU A 147 -2.46 -23.84 19.92
CA LEU A 147 -3.18 -25.11 19.81
C LEU A 147 -2.85 -26.03 20.99
N ASP A 148 -3.87 -26.72 21.50
CA ASP A 148 -3.76 -27.74 22.56
C ASP A 148 -3.03 -27.26 23.82
N GLY A 149 -3.27 -26.00 24.23
CA GLY A 149 -2.64 -25.42 25.41
C GLY A 149 -1.16 -25.09 25.24
N GLY A 150 -0.67 -24.98 24.00
CA GLY A 150 0.72 -24.67 23.68
C GLY A 150 1.62 -25.89 23.51
N THR A 151 1.05 -27.09 23.41
CA THR A 151 1.77 -28.35 23.15
C THR A 151 2.66 -28.29 21.91
N TYR A 152 2.26 -27.51 20.92
CA TYR A 152 2.97 -27.35 19.65
C TYR A 152 3.85 -26.09 19.60
N ARG A 153 4.22 -25.51 20.75
CA ARG A 153 5.23 -24.44 20.78
C ARG A 153 6.63 -25.01 20.63
N GLY A 154 7.48 -24.33 19.86
CA GLY A 154 8.90 -24.65 19.71
C GLY A 154 9.24 -25.39 18.42
N GLN A 155 10.41 -26.02 18.38
CA GLN A 155 10.96 -26.62 17.16
C GLN A 155 10.20 -27.88 16.76
N TRP A 156 9.82 -27.98 15.47
CA TRP A 156 9.11 -29.14 14.93
C TRP A 156 9.97 -30.40 15.02
N SER A 157 9.46 -31.46 15.68
CA SER A 157 10.14 -32.74 15.79
C SER A 157 9.18 -33.90 16.12
N TYR A 158 9.58 -35.13 15.78
CA TYR A 158 8.86 -36.33 16.19
C TYR A 158 9.38 -36.84 17.53
N HIS A 159 8.51 -36.99 18.53
CA HIS A 159 8.86 -37.65 19.78
C HIS A 159 8.59 -39.15 19.71
N GLU A 160 9.65 -39.95 19.59
CA GLU A 160 9.57 -41.42 19.51
C GLU A 160 8.90 -42.06 20.74
N THR A 161 9.11 -41.52 21.93
CA THR A 161 8.56 -42.09 23.18
C THR A 161 7.06 -41.88 23.32
N GLN A 162 6.54 -40.78 22.77
CA GLN A 162 5.11 -40.44 22.80
C GLN A 162 4.40 -40.81 21.49
N GLN A 163 5.16 -41.25 20.48
CA GLN A 163 4.69 -41.50 19.11
C GLN A 163 3.84 -40.35 18.57
N LYS A 164 4.29 -39.11 18.82
CA LYS A 164 3.55 -37.88 18.48
C LYS A 164 4.51 -36.79 18.02
N TRP A 165 4.06 -36.02 17.05
CA TRP A 165 4.73 -34.79 16.63
C TRP A 165 4.54 -33.68 17.68
N THR A 166 5.60 -32.95 17.98
CA THR A 166 5.57 -31.75 18.84
C THR A 166 6.30 -30.59 18.17
N GLY A 167 6.16 -29.41 18.77
CA GLY A 167 6.65 -28.17 18.18
C GLY A 167 5.75 -27.68 17.06
N ASN A 168 6.12 -26.55 16.47
CA ASN A 168 5.27 -25.83 15.54
C ASN A 168 5.66 -26.21 14.11
N PRO A 169 4.76 -26.77 13.29
CA PRO A 169 5.09 -27.22 11.93
C PRO A 169 5.57 -26.08 11.02
N VAL A 170 5.20 -24.83 11.33
CA VAL A 170 5.68 -23.64 10.60
C VAL A 170 7.18 -23.43 10.81
N ARG A 171 7.75 -23.91 11.92
CA ARG A 171 9.20 -23.86 12.22
C ARG A 171 9.98 -25.06 11.67
N SER A 172 9.38 -25.85 10.77
CA SER A 172 10.10 -26.92 10.10
C SER A 172 11.12 -26.35 9.10
N ALA A 173 12.19 -27.10 8.82
CA ALA A 173 13.16 -26.72 7.79
C ALA A 173 12.49 -26.44 6.43
N VAL A 174 11.52 -27.25 6.03
CA VAL A 174 10.82 -27.11 4.74
C VAL A 174 10.06 -25.78 4.60
N VAL A 175 9.53 -25.25 5.71
CA VAL A 175 8.79 -23.97 5.69
C VAL A 175 9.75 -22.79 5.82
N GLU A 176 10.79 -22.90 6.66
CA GLU A 176 11.82 -21.87 6.82
C GLU A 176 12.64 -21.69 5.53
N ASP A 177 13.09 -22.78 4.89
CA ASP A 177 13.79 -22.76 3.60
C ASP A 177 12.95 -22.08 2.51
N MET A 178 11.62 -22.28 2.53
CA MET A 178 10.70 -21.66 1.59
C MET A 178 10.58 -20.15 1.84
N MET A 179 10.53 -19.71 3.10
CA MET A 179 10.53 -18.30 3.47
C MET A 179 11.84 -17.62 3.08
N GLU A 180 12.99 -18.26 3.34
CA GLU A 180 14.32 -17.76 2.96
C GLU A 180 14.46 -17.65 1.43
N CYS A 181 13.94 -18.63 0.68
CA CYS A 181 13.89 -18.59 -0.78
C CYS A 181 13.08 -17.38 -1.29
N MET A 182 11.92 -17.11 -0.69
CA MET A 182 11.08 -15.96 -1.05
C MET A 182 11.77 -14.62 -0.75
N GLU A 183 12.45 -14.52 0.39
CA GLU A 183 13.25 -13.33 0.73
C GLU A 183 14.42 -13.14 -0.24
N THR A 184 15.16 -14.21 -0.55
CA THR A 184 16.32 -14.18 -1.46
C THR A 184 15.94 -13.78 -2.88
N LEU A 185 14.84 -14.33 -3.43
CA LEU A 185 14.34 -13.96 -4.76
C LEU A 185 13.95 -12.48 -4.83
N TYR A 186 13.38 -11.96 -3.73
CA TYR A 186 12.98 -10.58 -3.62
C TYR A 186 14.18 -9.63 -3.49
N GLU A 187 15.17 -9.99 -2.67
CA GLU A 187 16.43 -9.26 -2.57
C GLU A 187 17.22 -9.27 -3.88
N TRP A 188 17.24 -10.39 -4.61
CA TRP A 188 17.82 -10.49 -5.94
C TRP A 188 17.18 -9.49 -6.93
N SER A 189 15.85 -9.34 -6.90
CA SER A 189 15.15 -8.35 -7.73
C SER A 189 15.57 -6.91 -7.43
N MET A 190 15.98 -6.64 -6.18
CA MET A 190 16.46 -5.32 -5.75
C MET A 190 17.93 -5.07 -6.07
N THR A 191 18.75 -6.11 -6.09
CA THR A 191 20.20 -6.01 -6.36
C THR A 191 20.54 -5.92 -7.85
N GLN A 192 19.69 -6.46 -8.74
CA GLN A 192 19.87 -6.31 -10.20
C GLN A 192 19.84 -4.84 -10.69
N LEU A 193 19.41 -3.89 -9.84
CA LEU A 193 19.26 -2.46 -10.16
C LEU A 193 19.93 -1.55 -9.12
N ALA A 194 21.09 -1.96 -8.61
CA ALA A 194 21.87 -1.15 -7.67
C ALA A 194 22.09 0.29 -8.22
N PRO A 195 21.82 1.33 -7.41
CA PRO A 195 21.90 2.71 -7.84
C PRO A 195 23.35 3.19 -7.79
N GLU A 196 24.06 3.15 -8.91
CA GLU A 196 25.21 4.04 -9.05
C GLU A 196 24.69 5.48 -9.12
N LYS A 197 24.83 6.20 -8.01
CA LYS A 197 24.67 7.65 -7.89
C LYS A 197 26.05 8.31 -7.97
N PRO A 198 26.20 9.50 -8.58
CA PRO A 198 25.17 10.31 -9.23
C PRO A 198 24.65 9.66 -10.51
N TRP A 199 23.42 10.00 -10.88
CA TRP A 199 22.78 9.40 -12.04
C TRP A 199 23.45 9.86 -13.33
N HIS A 200 23.86 8.90 -14.16
CA HIS A 200 24.38 9.13 -15.50
C HIS A 200 23.46 8.47 -16.54
N LEU A 201 23.34 9.09 -17.71
CA LEU A 201 22.73 8.45 -18.88
C LEU A 201 23.63 7.28 -19.30
N PRO A 202 23.11 6.04 -19.32
CA PRO A 202 23.85 4.91 -19.87
C PRO A 202 24.24 5.18 -21.33
N GLU A 203 25.45 4.78 -21.73
CA GLU A 203 25.90 4.90 -23.13
C GLU A 203 24.99 4.12 -24.09
N ASN A 204 24.40 3.02 -23.60
CA ASN A 204 23.45 2.22 -24.35
C ASN A 204 22.01 2.74 -24.17
N PRO A 205 21.33 3.19 -25.25
CA PRO A 205 19.98 3.75 -25.16
C PRO A 205 18.95 2.75 -24.63
N LYS A 206 19.09 1.44 -24.89
CA LYS A 206 18.19 0.41 -24.34
C LYS A 206 18.33 0.26 -22.82
N HIS A 207 19.53 0.46 -22.30
CA HIS A 207 19.76 0.44 -20.85
C HIS A 207 19.17 1.69 -20.21
N ALA A 208 19.29 2.86 -20.87
CA ALA A 208 18.63 4.08 -20.43
C ALA A 208 17.10 3.91 -20.39
N GLU A 209 16.51 3.30 -21.42
CA GLU A 209 15.07 3.02 -21.50
C GLU A 209 14.62 2.12 -20.35
N THR A 210 15.31 0.98 -20.18
CA THR A 210 14.97 0.00 -19.15
C THR A 210 15.08 0.61 -17.75
N LYS A 211 16.12 1.39 -17.50
CA LYS A 211 16.33 2.09 -16.23
C LYS A 211 15.25 3.15 -15.97
N ALA A 212 14.86 3.91 -17.01
CA ALA A 212 13.78 4.89 -16.91
C ALA A 212 12.45 4.24 -16.52
N ILE A 213 12.07 3.19 -17.26
CA ILE A 213 10.83 2.44 -17.03
C ILE A 213 10.82 1.85 -15.61
N TYR A 214 11.94 1.28 -15.15
CA TYR A 214 12.05 0.69 -13.82
C TYR A 214 11.95 1.70 -12.67
N LEU A 215 12.71 2.79 -12.73
CA LEU A 215 12.65 3.82 -11.69
C LEU A 215 11.28 4.51 -11.65
N GLN A 216 10.68 4.76 -12.83
CA GLN A 216 9.32 5.27 -12.92
C GLN A 216 8.31 4.30 -12.28
N PHE A 217 8.45 3.00 -12.54
CA PHE A 217 7.61 1.96 -11.97
C PHE A 217 7.71 1.94 -10.44
N LEU A 218 8.92 1.87 -9.87
CA LEU A 218 9.15 1.84 -8.41
C LEU A 218 8.60 3.08 -7.72
N ALA A 219 8.84 4.26 -8.28
CA ALA A 219 8.32 5.51 -7.76
C ALA A 219 6.78 5.52 -7.75
N ARG A 220 6.16 5.03 -8.82
CA ARG A 220 4.69 4.99 -8.93
C ARG A 220 4.07 3.90 -8.05
N SER A 221 4.67 2.72 -7.97
CA SER A 221 4.15 1.60 -7.18
C SER A 221 4.23 1.90 -5.68
N SER A 222 5.37 2.43 -5.21
CA SER A 222 5.52 2.88 -3.82
C SER A 222 4.58 4.03 -3.47
N LEU A 223 4.41 5.03 -4.34
CA LEU A 223 3.38 6.07 -4.20
C LEU A 223 1.96 5.46 -4.07
N SER A 224 1.62 4.52 -4.95
CA SER A 224 0.30 3.89 -4.94
C SER A 224 0.07 3.08 -3.67
N PHE A 225 1.12 2.43 -3.16
CA PHE A 225 1.07 1.61 -1.94
C PHE A 225 0.99 2.46 -0.66
N VAL A 226 1.83 3.49 -0.55
CA VAL A 226 1.98 4.29 0.68
C VAL A 226 0.78 5.21 0.92
N ILE A 227 0.30 5.89 -0.13
CA ILE A 227 -0.82 6.85 -0.02
C ILE A 227 -2.11 6.38 -0.71
N TRP A 228 -2.17 5.11 -1.13
CA TRP A 228 -3.39 4.47 -1.65
C TRP A 228 -4.01 5.21 -2.84
N THR A 229 -3.17 5.68 -3.76
CA THR A 229 -3.62 6.39 -4.98
C THR A 229 -4.04 5.42 -6.08
N ARG A 230 -5.06 5.80 -6.85
CA ARG A 230 -5.45 5.04 -8.05
C ARG A 230 -4.50 5.33 -9.22
N ASN A 231 -4.36 4.40 -10.16
CA ASN A 231 -3.53 4.61 -11.37
C ASN A 231 -3.88 5.89 -12.16
N CYS A 232 -5.17 6.21 -12.26
CA CYS A 232 -5.62 7.42 -12.95
C CYS A 232 -5.36 8.71 -12.13
N GLU A 233 -5.10 8.60 -10.83
CA GLU A 233 -4.75 9.71 -9.96
C GLU A 233 -3.24 9.95 -9.95
N SER A 234 -2.46 8.87 -9.80
CA SER A 234 -0.99 8.94 -9.81
C SER A 234 -0.46 9.52 -11.11
N THR A 235 -0.98 9.08 -12.26
CA THR A 235 -0.60 9.60 -13.59
C THR A 235 -0.90 11.08 -13.82
N GLN A 236 -1.77 11.68 -13.01
CA GLN A 236 -2.14 13.09 -13.11
C GLN A 236 -1.34 13.99 -12.17
N LEU A 237 -0.42 13.42 -11.38
CA LEU A 237 0.44 14.20 -10.52
C LEU A 237 1.45 14.99 -11.35
N GLN A 238 1.58 16.27 -11.00
CA GLN A 238 2.55 17.20 -11.54
C GLN A 238 3.55 17.55 -10.45
N TYR A 239 4.72 18.04 -10.83
CA TYR A 239 5.80 18.35 -9.90
C TYR A 239 5.35 19.34 -8.81
N LYS A 240 4.49 20.33 -9.14
CA LYS A 240 3.92 21.27 -8.16
C LYS A 240 3.05 20.65 -7.06
N HIS A 241 2.66 19.39 -7.21
CA HIS A 241 1.95 18.66 -6.15
C HIS A 241 2.91 18.07 -5.12
N PHE A 242 4.23 18.18 -5.34
CA PHE A 242 5.26 17.82 -4.39
C PHE A 242 5.86 19.11 -3.84
N GLU A 243 5.68 19.32 -2.55
CA GLU A 243 6.27 20.45 -1.84
C GLU A 243 7.53 19.96 -1.14
N PHE A 244 8.68 20.41 -1.67
CA PHE A 244 9.98 20.21 -1.05
C PHE A 244 10.30 21.47 -0.27
N ASN A 245 10.66 21.37 1.01
CA ASN A 245 11.43 22.44 1.64
C ASN A 245 12.88 22.14 1.29
N ASP A 246 13.51 23.00 0.52
CA ASP A 246 14.85 22.83 -0.03
C ASP A 246 15.87 23.61 0.83
N GLU A 247 17.19 23.56 0.62
CA GLU A 247 17.83 23.98 -0.63
C GLU A 247 18.05 22.91 -1.70
N TRP A 248 18.01 21.60 -1.39
CA TRP A 248 18.08 20.55 -2.44
C TRP A 248 17.23 19.28 -2.15
N ARG A 249 16.05 19.46 -1.53
CA ARG A 249 15.00 18.45 -1.22
C ARG A 249 15.09 17.72 0.14
N LYS A 250 14.96 18.44 1.27
CA LYS A 250 14.70 17.88 2.62
C LYS A 250 13.73 18.76 3.40
N GLY A 251 12.49 18.31 3.57
CA GLY A 251 11.48 18.91 4.44
C GLY A 251 11.71 18.66 5.93
N GLY A 252 11.30 19.64 6.75
CA GLY A 252 11.22 19.53 8.21
C GLY A 252 11.96 20.62 8.99
N THR A 253 11.59 20.81 10.26
CA THR A 253 12.44 21.56 11.18
C THR A 253 13.75 20.78 11.41
N PRO A 254 14.85 21.38 11.90
CA PRO A 254 16.08 20.64 12.22
C PRO A 254 15.91 19.44 13.17
N LEU A 255 14.75 19.34 13.84
CA LEU A 255 14.35 18.29 14.75
C LEU A 255 13.54 17.17 14.07
N ASP A 256 12.87 17.43 12.94
CA ASP A 256 12.08 16.42 12.23
C ASP A 256 12.98 15.51 11.37
N PRO A 257 12.61 14.24 11.13
CA PRO A 257 13.23 13.44 10.08
C PRO A 257 12.97 14.07 8.70
N PRO A 258 13.87 13.88 7.71
CA PRO A 258 13.64 14.38 6.35
C PRO A 258 12.32 13.84 5.78
N TYR A 259 11.51 14.73 5.23
CA TYR A 259 10.30 14.38 4.47
C TYR A 259 10.11 15.28 3.25
N PHE A 260 9.19 14.92 2.36
CA PHE A 260 8.57 15.88 1.45
C PHE A 260 7.06 15.78 1.57
N GLU A 261 6.35 16.82 1.15
CA GLU A 261 4.89 16.83 1.21
C GLU A 261 4.29 16.50 -0.16
N VAL A 262 3.26 15.67 -0.17
CA VAL A 262 2.51 15.34 -1.37
C VAL A 262 1.08 15.84 -1.21
N ASN A 263 0.74 16.81 -2.06
CA ASN A 263 -0.53 17.47 -2.06
C ASN A 263 -1.49 16.80 -3.05
N LEU A 264 -2.53 16.12 -2.54
CA LEU A 264 -3.59 15.53 -3.37
C LEU A 264 -4.82 16.45 -3.50
N LYS A 265 -4.64 17.78 -3.62
CA LYS A 265 -5.76 18.69 -3.86
C LYS A 265 -6.47 18.35 -5.19
N ASN A 266 -7.80 18.31 -5.15
CA ASN A 266 -8.76 18.10 -6.24
C ASN A 266 -8.90 16.66 -6.71
N ARG A 267 -8.47 15.66 -5.91
CA ARG A 267 -8.50 14.24 -6.30
C ARG A 267 -8.87 13.33 -5.12
N LYS A 268 -9.54 12.22 -5.42
CA LYS A 268 -10.24 11.24 -4.55
C LYS A 268 -11.63 11.65 -4.04
N ASN A 269 -12.70 11.23 -4.74
CA ASN A 269 -14.10 11.34 -4.29
C ASN A 269 -14.65 12.75 -3.97
N TRP A 270 -13.95 13.82 -4.36
CA TRP A 270 -14.35 15.20 -4.05
C TRP A 270 -15.66 15.63 -4.70
N GLN A 271 -16.00 15.10 -5.88
CA GLN A 271 -17.26 15.40 -6.56
C GLN A 271 -18.46 15.11 -5.64
N CYS A 272 -18.42 13.97 -4.95
CA CYS A 272 -19.47 13.57 -4.00
C CYS A 272 -19.51 14.42 -2.71
N LYS A 273 -18.38 15.04 -2.30
CA LYS A 273 -18.32 15.93 -1.13
C LYS A 273 -18.64 17.40 -1.48
N GLN A 274 -18.30 17.81 -2.71
CA GLN A 274 -18.66 19.09 -3.29
C GLN A 274 -20.18 19.20 -3.44
N ASP A 275 -20.85 18.11 -3.86
CA ASP A 275 -22.31 17.99 -3.88
C ASP A 275 -22.97 18.15 -2.49
N LYS A 276 -22.19 18.01 -1.40
CA LYS A 276 -22.67 18.08 -0.01
C LYS A 276 -22.24 19.36 0.73
N ASN A 277 -21.65 20.36 0.06
CA ASN A 277 -21.15 21.60 0.68
C ASN A 277 -20.21 21.36 1.89
N GLN A 278 -19.46 20.26 1.92
CA GLN A 278 -18.46 20.05 2.97
C GLN A 278 -17.14 20.76 2.63
N ALA A 279 -16.47 21.31 3.64
CA ALA A 279 -15.15 21.93 3.47
C ALA A 279 -14.17 20.89 2.90
N LEU A 280 -13.62 21.19 1.72
CA LEU A 280 -12.67 20.34 1.00
C LEU A 280 -11.27 20.57 1.56
N CYS A 281 -10.94 19.94 2.69
CA CYS A 281 -9.54 19.86 3.12
C CYS A 281 -8.84 18.85 2.20
N GLY A 282 -7.96 19.33 1.32
CA GLY A 282 -7.13 18.42 0.54
C GLY A 282 -6.14 17.70 1.44
N HIS A 283 -6.03 16.38 1.29
CA HIS A 283 -5.06 15.60 2.04
C HIS A 283 -3.65 15.97 1.58
N ASN A 284 -2.86 16.44 2.53
CA ASN A 284 -1.45 16.73 2.36
C ASN A 284 -0.68 15.67 3.14
N TYR A 285 0.15 14.86 2.49
CA TYR A 285 0.84 13.74 3.12
C TYR A 285 2.31 14.06 3.33
N LYS A 286 2.80 13.89 4.55
CA LYS A 286 4.23 13.97 4.85
C LYS A 286 4.89 12.62 4.62
N ILE A 287 5.74 12.53 3.61
CA ILE A 287 6.39 11.29 3.18
C ILE A 287 7.80 11.26 3.74
N TYR A 288 8.05 10.33 4.66
CA TYR A 288 9.34 10.13 5.33
C TYR A 288 10.10 8.95 4.73
N THR A 289 11.39 8.86 5.01
CA THR A 289 12.21 7.67 4.68
C THR A 289 11.66 6.42 5.36
N GLN A 290 11.72 5.29 4.66
CA GLN A 290 11.22 3.99 5.15
C GLN A 290 12.33 2.91 5.09
N PRO A 291 13.43 3.10 5.84
CA PRO A 291 14.62 2.24 5.71
C PRO A 291 14.39 0.77 6.13
N LYS A 292 13.34 0.49 6.90
CA LYS A 292 12.97 -0.87 7.31
C LYS A 292 12.23 -1.64 6.22
N THR A 293 11.67 -0.94 5.24
CA THR A 293 10.88 -1.49 4.14
C THR A 293 11.31 -0.84 2.83
N PRO A 294 12.59 -1.01 2.43
CA PRO A 294 13.20 -0.25 1.35
C PRO A 294 12.49 -0.41 0.00
N VAL A 295 11.73 -1.50 -0.19
CA VAL A 295 11.04 -1.79 -1.45
C VAL A 295 9.75 -0.99 -1.65
N ILE A 296 9.20 -0.44 -0.58
CA ILE A 296 8.06 0.48 -0.64
C ILE A 296 8.46 1.88 -0.14
N ASP A 297 9.76 2.16 -0.05
CA ASP A 297 10.28 3.45 0.39
C ASP A 297 10.00 4.51 -0.68
N MET A 298 8.78 5.03 -0.63
CA MET A 298 8.28 6.06 -1.52
C MET A 298 9.20 7.29 -1.50
N TYR A 299 9.78 7.62 -0.34
CA TYR A 299 10.68 8.76 -0.25
C TYR A 299 11.91 8.55 -1.15
N ALA A 300 12.58 7.41 -1.01
CA ALA A 300 13.75 7.09 -1.79
C ALA A 300 13.43 6.95 -3.29
N HIS A 301 12.39 6.18 -3.63
CA HIS A 301 12.06 5.89 -5.02
C HIS A 301 11.60 7.11 -5.81
N ILE A 302 10.83 8.03 -5.20
CA ILE A 302 10.39 9.27 -5.86
C ILE A 302 11.59 10.19 -6.13
N LEU A 303 12.52 10.33 -5.18
CA LEU A 303 13.71 11.16 -5.38
C LEU A 303 14.65 10.56 -6.43
N ASP A 304 14.87 9.25 -6.37
CA ASP A 304 15.68 8.53 -7.36
C ASP A 304 15.12 8.68 -8.78
N TRP A 305 13.79 8.57 -8.91
CA TRP A 305 13.11 8.82 -10.17
C TRP A 305 13.26 10.27 -10.63
N PHE A 306 13.08 11.26 -9.75
CA PHE A 306 13.21 12.66 -10.14
C PHE A 306 14.61 13.02 -10.60
N ASP A 307 15.65 12.59 -9.88
CA ASP A 307 17.01 12.87 -10.28
C ASP A 307 17.32 12.23 -11.66
N TYR A 308 16.88 10.99 -11.89
CA TYR A 308 17.05 10.33 -13.19
C TYR A 308 16.23 10.99 -14.30
N TYR A 309 15.01 11.43 -13.99
CA TYR A 309 14.12 12.11 -14.92
C TYR A 309 14.70 13.46 -15.36
N GLU A 310 15.32 14.23 -14.46
CA GLU A 310 16.02 15.47 -14.82
C GLU A 310 17.22 15.23 -15.74
N VAL A 311 17.95 14.13 -15.53
CA VAL A 311 19.02 13.69 -16.43
C VAL A 311 18.45 13.35 -17.82
N LEU A 312 17.32 12.65 -17.91
CA LEU A 312 16.66 12.34 -19.20
C LEU A 312 16.14 13.60 -19.91
N LEU A 313 15.66 14.60 -19.16
CA LEU A 313 15.17 15.87 -19.71
C LEU A 313 16.30 16.82 -20.12
N GLY A 314 17.49 16.69 -19.51
CA GLY A 314 18.57 17.69 -19.64
C GLY A 314 18.23 19.04 -18.99
N ARG A 315 17.21 19.08 -18.12
CA ARG A 315 16.79 20.26 -17.37
C ARG A 315 16.09 19.86 -16.07
N GLN A 316 16.02 20.79 -15.12
CA GLN A 316 15.24 20.63 -13.90
C GLN A 316 13.73 20.54 -14.20
N LEU A 317 13.01 19.81 -13.34
CA LEU A 317 11.57 19.66 -13.42
C LEU A 317 10.86 20.99 -13.16
N GLN A 318 9.87 21.29 -14.00
CA GLN A 318 9.03 22.48 -13.88
C GLN A 318 7.73 22.13 -13.16
N PRO A 319 7.07 23.10 -12.48
CA PRO A 319 5.85 22.88 -11.72
C PRO A 319 4.74 22.11 -12.46
N ASP A 320 4.59 22.35 -13.77
CA ASP A 320 3.55 21.73 -14.60
C ASP A 320 3.99 20.43 -15.30
N ASP A 321 5.24 19.99 -15.11
CA ASP A 321 5.69 18.70 -15.64
C ASP A 321 4.98 17.57 -14.88
N TYR A 322 4.47 16.60 -15.62
CA TYR A 322 3.93 15.39 -15.04
C TYR A 322 5.05 14.59 -14.38
N VAL A 323 4.78 14.09 -13.17
CA VAL A 323 5.70 13.24 -12.41
C VAL A 323 5.92 11.91 -13.10
N PHE A 324 4.86 11.35 -13.70
CA PHE A 324 4.93 10.14 -14.50
C PHE A 324 4.58 10.48 -15.96
N PRO A 325 5.53 11.06 -16.72
CA PRO A 325 5.33 11.43 -18.11
C PRO A 325 5.24 10.19 -19.02
N PHE A 326 4.70 10.39 -20.20
CA PHE A 326 4.87 9.44 -21.30
C PHE A 326 6.33 9.44 -21.79
N ILE A 327 6.94 8.26 -21.84
CA ILE A 327 8.28 8.02 -22.40
C ILE A 327 8.11 7.32 -23.75
N GLY A 328 8.64 7.94 -24.81
CA GLY A 328 8.60 7.37 -26.16
C GLY A 328 9.66 6.27 -26.38
N PRO A 329 9.58 5.53 -27.50
CA PRO A 329 10.50 4.43 -27.83
C PRO A 329 11.99 4.81 -27.90
N ASP A 330 12.30 6.09 -28.12
CA ASP A 330 13.68 6.60 -28.20
C ASP A 330 14.16 7.19 -26.86
N CYS A 331 13.57 6.77 -25.73
CA CYS A 331 13.74 7.40 -24.41
C CYS A 331 13.35 8.88 -24.36
N LYS A 332 12.68 9.40 -25.39
CA LYS A 332 12.26 10.80 -25.44
C LYS A 332 11.13 11.03 -24.46
N VAL A 333 11.41 11.82 -23.43
CA VAL A 333 10.42 12.11 -22.40
C VAL A 333 9.49 13.26 -22.82
N HIS A 334 8.19 13.08 -22.61
CA HIS A 334 7.17 14.08 -22.91
C HIS A 334 6.58 14.65 -21.61
N PRO A 335 7.23 15.65 -20.99
CA PRO A 335 6.89 16.12 -19.63
C PRO A 335 5.48 16.71 -19.51
N HIS A 336 4.90 17.21 -20.61
CA HIS A 336 3.54 17.77 -20.65
C HIS A 336 2.46 16.76 -21.09
N ARG A 337 2.83 15.47 -21.19
CA ARG A 337 1.89 14.39 -21.53
C ARG A 337 1.90 13.36 -20.41
N ALA A 338 0.80 13.28 -19.68
CA ALA A 338 0.58 12.24 -18.69
C ALA A 338 0.62 10.84 -19.33
N LEU A 339 1.15 9.88 -18.58
CA LEU A 339 1.03 8.48 -18.92
C LEU A 339 -0.45 8.05 -18.87
N THR A 340 -0.93 7.37 -19.90
CA THR A 340 -2.35 6.94 -19.96
C THR A 340 -2.57 5.67 -19.14
N SER A 341 -3.76 5.49 -18.58
CA SER A 341 -4.11 4.29 -17.81
C SER A 341 -3.84 2.97 -18.54
N ASP A 342 -4.05 2.91 -19.86
CA ASP A 342 -3.80 1.70 -20.66
C ASP A 342 -2.31 1.34 -20.73
N LEU A 343 -1.45 2.37 -20.79
CA LEU A 343 0.01 2.18 -20.77
C LEU A 343 0.50 1.78 -19.38
N VAL A 344 -0.07 2.35 -18.33
CA VAL A 344 0.19 1.91 -16.94
C VAL A 344 -0.17 0.43 -16.79
N GLN A 345 -1.33 0.02 -17.30
CA GLN A 345 -1.75 -1.39 -17.22
C GLN A 345 -0.85 -2.30 -18.04
N LYS A 346 -0.43 -1.86 -19.23
CA LYS A 346 0.53 -2.60 -20.04
C LYS A 346 1.86 -2.78 -19.31
N GLU A 347 2.40 -1.69 -18.76
CA GLU A 347 3.64 -1.71 -18.00
C GLU A 347 3.53 -2.66 -16.79
N LEU A 348 2.44 -2.60 -16.03
CA LEU A 348 2.17 -3.55 -14.95
C LEU A 348 2.21 -5.01 -15.43
N ASN A 349 1.58 -5.30 -16.57
CA ASN A 349 1.59 -6.65 -17.14
C ASN A 349 2.99 -7.08 -17.60
N ASP A 350 3.75 -6.19 -18.25
CA ASP A 350 5.11 -6.45 -18.73
C ASP A 350 6.06 -6.72 -17.54
N PHE A 351 5.91 -5.96 -16.44
CA PHE A 351 6.67 -6.20 -15.20
C PHE A 351 6.26 -7.50 -14.53
N ALA A 352 4.96 -7.79 -14.49
CA ALA A 352 4.46 -9.06 -13.98
C ALA A 352 5.07 -10.23 -14.77
N GLU A 353 4.98 -10.21 -16.10
CA GLU A 353 5.57 -11.23 -16.96
C GLU A 353 7.08 -11.40 -16.73
N ARG A 354 7.85 -10.30 -16.65
CA ARG A 354 9.30 -10.33 -16.38
C ARG A 354 9.66 -10.87 -15.00
N ALA A 355 8.82 -10.64 -14.01
CA ALA A 355 8.98 -11.20 -12.68
C ALA A 355 8.50 -12.66 -12.59
N GLY A 356 8.11 -13.28 -13.72
CA GLY A 356 7.59 -14.65 -13.76
C GLY A 356 6.13 -14.75 -13.30
N LEU A 357 5.45 -13.62 -13.14
CA LEU A 357 4.07 -13.49 -12.65
C LEU A 357 3.05 -13.63 -13.79
N CYS A 358 3.39 -14.45 -14.79
CA CYS A 358 2.62 -14.58 -16.01
C CYS A 358 1.21 -15.08 -15.67
N LEU A 359 0.21 -14.21 -15.82
CA LEU A 359 -1.21 -14.56 -15.94
C LEU A 359 -1.43 -15.36 -17.24
N HIS A 360 -0.81 -16.53 -17.35
CA HIS A 360 -1.20 -17.54 -18.32
C HIS A 360 -2.51 -18.15 -17.83
N LEU A 361 -3.62 -17.61 -18.33
CA LEU A 361 -4.81 -18.43 -18.57
C LEU A 361 -4.42 -19.47 -19.62
N SER A 362 -3.80 -20.57 -19.20
CA SER A 362 -3.74 -21.78 -20.03
C SER A 362 -5.16 -22.33 -20.13
N GLU A 363 -5.82 -22.06 -21.25
CA GLU A 363 -6.95 -22.88 -21.72
C GLU A 363 -6.38 -24.24 -22.15
N SER A 364 -6.01 -25.06 -21.18
CA SER A 364 -5.76 -26.49 -21.36
C SER A 364 -6.45 -27.23 -20.23
N ASP A 365 -7.79 -27.20 -20.25
CA ASP A 365 -8.63 -28.38 -20.02
C ASP A 365 -10.10 -28.02 -20.24
N GLY A 366 -10.50 -28.07 -21.51
CA GLY A 366 -11.90 -28.12 -21.90
C GLY A 366 -12.49 -29.47 -21.53
N ARG A 367 -13.05 -29.56 -20.32
CA ARG A 367 -14.25 -30.34 -19.93
C ARG A 367 -14.34 -30.39 -18.40
N PHE A 368 -15.24 -29.63 -17.79
CA PHE A 368 -16.24 -30.14 -16.84
C PHE A 368 -17.31 -29.07 -16.49
N LEU A 369 -18.53 -29.56 -16.33
CA LEU A 369 -19.86 -28.90 -16.22
C LEU A 369 -19.90 -27.72 -15.23
N SER A 370 -20.39 -26.53 -15.61
CA SER A 370 -21.80 -26.12 -15.59
C SER A 370 -22.62 -26.66 -14.41
N SER A 371 -22.51 -26.00 -13.25
CA SER A 371 -23.67 -25.63 -12.42
C SER A 371 -23.32 -24.43 -11.55
N ASP A 372 -24.28 -23.51 -11.46
CA ASP A 372 -24.30 -22.27 -10.69
C ASP A 372 -23.39 -21.13 -11.16
N GLY A 373 -24.04 -20.23 -11.91
CA GLY A 373 -23.43 -19.14 -12.63
C GLY A 373 -23.18 -17.92 -11.75
N GLY A 374 -21.98 -17.39 -11.91
CA GLY A 374 -21.56 -16.07 -11.49
C GLY A 374 -20.19 -15.82 -12.09
N GLU A 375 -20.17 -15.27 -13.31
CA GLU A 375 -18.95 -14.89 -14.03
C GLU A 375 -18.04 -14.01 -13.13
N ALA A 376 -17.03 -14.62 -12.54
CA ALA A 376 -15.95 -13.95 -11.83
C ALA A 376 -14.63 -14.21 -12.56
N GLY A 377 -14.49 -13.62 -13.74
CA GLY A 377 -13.19 -13.45 -14.40
C GLY A 377 -12.31 -12.39 -13.69
N PRO A 378 -11.03 -12.28 -14.07
CA PRO A 378 -9.94 -11.77 -13.23
C PRO A 378 -10.01 -10.25 -13.10
N ARG A 379 -10.77 -9.79 -12.10
CA ARG A 379 -10.87 -8.39 -11.71
C ARG A 379 -11.02 -8.27 -10.20
N LYS A 380 -10.24 -9.02 -9.41
CA LYS A 380 -10.31 -8.91 -7.94
C LYS A 380 -9.09 -8.25 -7.30
N SER A 381 -7.91 -8.32 -7.92
CA SER A 381 -6.74 -7.55 -7.46
C SER A 381 -6.90 -6.04 -7.68
N ILE A 382 -7.70 -5.61 -8.66
CA ILE A 382 -7.97 -4.18 -8.94
C ILE A 382 -8.99 -3.58 -7.95
N TYR A 383 -9.77 -4.38 -7.22
CA TYR A 383 -10.84 -3.90 -6.34
C TYR A 383 -10.50 -3.87 -4.85
N LEU A 384 -9.35 -4.40 -4.43
CA LEU A 384 -8.88 -4.27 -3.04
C LEU A 384 -8.49 -2.81 -2.68
N LEU A 385 -8.40 -1.92 -3.67
CA LEU A 385 -8.17 -0.48 -3.49
C LEU A 385 -9.46 0.36 -3.49
N ASP A 386 -10.63 -0.23 -3.74
CA ASP A 386 -11.90 0.52 -3.89
C ASP A 386 -12.78 0.50 -2.62
N GLU A 387 -12.57 -0.45 -1.69
CA GLU A 387 -13.39 -0.62 -0.47
C GLU A 387 -12.91 0.17 0.77
N LEU A 388 -11.80 0.91 0.70
CA LEU A 388 -11.39 1.89 1.74
C LEU A 388 -12.20 3.20 1.65
N TYR A 389 -13.50 3.07 1.37
CA TYR A 389 -14.42 4.14 0.98
C TYR A 389 -14.89 5.03 2.14
N ASN A 390 -14.69 4.64 3.41
CA ASN A 390 -15.36 5.27 4.56
C ASN A 390 -14.49 5.75 5.73
N TYR A 391 -13.15 5.66 5.68
CA TYR A 391 -12.33 5.78 6.91
C TYR A 391 -11.15 6.75 6.92
N GLU A 392 -10.94 7.60 5.91
CA GLU A 392 -9.86 8.59 6.00
C GLU A 392 -10.33 9.86 6.74
N GLU A 393 -10.19 9.83 8.07
CA GLU A 393 -9.90 11.05 8.85
C GLU A 393 -8.42 11.43 8.63
N ASP A 394 -8.02 12.67 8.94
CA ASP A 394 -6.71 13.27 8.60
C ASP A 394 -5.52 12.38 9.01
N HIS A 395 -4.98 11.61 8.05
CA HIS A 395 -3.82 10.74 8.20
C HIS A 395 -2.57 11.33 7.55
N SER A 396 -2.48 12.66 7.49
CA SER A 396 -1.36 13.39 6.89
C SER A 396 0.01 13.00 7.48
N ASP A 397 0.05 12.56 8.74
CA ASP A 397 1.24 12.13 9.48
C ASP A 397 1.34 10.61 9.70
N ALA A 398 0.44 9.81 9.13
CA ALA A 398 0.51 8.35 9.22
C ALA A 398 1.87 7.74 8.79
N PRO A 399 2.63 8.32 7.84
CA PRO A 399 3.96 7.82 7.49
C PRO A 399 5.06 8.28 8.46
N CYS A 400 4.76 9.08 9.49
CA CYS A 400 5.76 9.62 10.40
C CYS A 400 6.40 8.49 11.22
N PRO A 401 7.74 8.32 11.16
CA PRO A 401 8.43 7.27 11.92
C PRO A 401 8.38 7.51 13.44
N ILE A 402 8.04 8.74 13.85
CA ILE A 402 7.81 9.11 15.25
C ILE A 402 6.31 9.04 15.47
N SER A 403 5.86 8.00 16.19
CA SER A 403 4.46 7.90 16.63
C SER A 403 4.13 9.10 17.51
N ARG A 404 3.25 9.98 17.04
CA ARG A 404 2.80 11.16 17.80
C ARG A 404 1.63 10.87 18.75
N GLU A 405 1.32 9.59 18.99
CA GLU A 405 0.24 9.17 19.90
C GLU A 405 -1.07 9.95 19.67
N ALA A 406 -1.49 10.04 18.39
CA ALA A 406 -2.71 10.75 18.00
C ALA A 406 -3.96 10.19 18.70
N ASP A 407 -3.90 8.95 19.17
CA ASP A 407 -4.93 8.27 19.96
C ASP A 407 -4.96 8.68 21.44
N GLN A 408 -3.89 9.30 21.97
CA GLN A 408 -3.79 9.71 23.37
C GLN A 408 -4.05 11.21 23.59
N SER A 409 -4.13 12.01 22.52
CA SER A 409 -4.44 13.43 22.59
C SER A 409 -5.13 13.90 21.32
N LEU A 410 -6.21 14.68 21.49
CA LEU A 410 -7.03 15.24 20.41
C LEU A 410 -6.22 16.00 19.32
N MET A 411 -4.98 16.43 19.62
CA MET A 411 -4.07 17.13 18.70
C MET A 411 -2.59 16.71 18.88
N GLY A 412 -2.31 15.56 19.50
CA GLY A 412 -0.92 15.11 19.74
C GLY A 412 -0.13 15.93 20.78
N GLU A 413 -0.78 16.77 21.59
CA GLU A 413 -0.13 17.57 22.65
C GLU A 413 0.58 16.69 23.70
N ALA A 414 0.06 15.49 23.95
CA ALA A 414 0.67 14.53 24.88
C ALA A 414 2.12 14.18 24.47
N ALA A 415 2.38 13.99 23.17
CA ALA A 415 3.71 13.70 22.66
C ALA A 415 4.70 14.87 22.78
N LEU A 416 4.23 16.12 22.80
CA LEU A 416 5.08 17.31 23.02
C LEU A 416 5.43 17.51 24.50
N THR A 417 4.63 16.95 25.40
CA THR A 417 4.83 17.06 26.86
C THR A 417 5.50 15.84 27.48
N ARG A 418 5.63 14.72 26.75
CA ARG A 418 6.32 13.53 27.26
C ARG A 418 7.82 13.77 27.38
N ALA A 419 8.41 13.29 28.46
CA ALA A 419 9.86 13.26 28.60
C ALA A 419 10.48 12.44 27.45
N ALA A 420 11.58 12.92 26.89
CA ALA A 420 12.29 12.23 25.81
C ALA A 420 12.62 10.79 26.23
N SER A 421 12.27 9.82 25.38
CA SER A 421 12.62 8.42 25.64
C SER A 421 14.10 8.16 25.32
N VAL A 422 14.63 7.05 25.83
CA VAL A 422 16.01 6.62 25.54
C VAL A 422 16.22 6.40 24.03
N ALA A 423 15.19 5.93 23.31
CA ALA A 423 15.23 5.78 21.86
C ALA A 423 15.32 7.15 21.15
N ASP A 424 14.55 8.14 21.62
CA ASP A 424 14.60 9.51 21.10
C ASP A 424 16.00 10.12 21.33
N LEU A 425 16.62 9.85 22.50
CA LEU A 425 17.96 10.31 22.83
C LEU A 425 19.04 9.63 21.96
N HIS A 426 18.94 8.33 21.73
CA HIS A 426 19.86 7.60 20.84
C HIS A 426 19.76 8.09 19.40
N GLN A 427 18.55 8.37 18.91
CA GLN A 427 18.34 8.89 17.57
C GLN A 427 18.89 10.32 17.43
N LEU A 428 18.76 11.15 18.47
CA LEU A 428 19.37 12.47 18.52
C LEU A 428 20.90 12.40 18.51
N MET A 429 21.51 11.51 19.32
CA MET A 429 22.95 11.31 19.37
C MET A 429 23.52 10.86 18.01
N ALA A 430 22.88 9.88 17.35
CA ALA A 430 23.29 9.43 16.03
C ALA A 430 23.27 10.57 14.98
N ARG A 431 22.29 11.47 15.05
CA ARG A 431 22.22 12.65 14.16
C ARG A 431 23.28 13.71 14.46
N ILE A 432 23.62 13.92 15.74
CA ILE A 432 24.70 14.82 16.13
C ILE A 432 26.03 14.30 15.55
N ASP A 433 26.27 13.00 15.65
CA ASP A 433 27.48 12.37 15.10
C ASP A 433 27.54 12.49 13.57
N GLU A 434 26.42 12.28 12.86
CA GLU A 434 26.34 12.45 11.41
C GLU A 434 26.67 13.90 10.98
N LYS A 435 26.07 14.91 11.63
CA LYS A 435 26.37 16.33 11.34
C LYS A 435 27.80 16.71 11.67
N ASN A 436 28.36 16.18 12.74
CA ASN A 436 29.75 16.42 13.10
C ASN A 436 30.71 15.88 12.04
N GLN A 437 30.42 14.73 11.43
CA GLN A 437 31.25 14.21 10.33
C GLN A 437 31.24 15.14 9.10
N VAL A 438 30.10 15.73 8.76
CA VAL A 438 30.01 16.70 7.64
C VAL A 438 30.85 17.95 7.93
N LEU A 439 30.79 18.44 9.16
CA LEU A 439 31.56 19.62 9.60
C LEU A 439 33.07 19.36 9.59
N VAL A 440 33.49 18.16 10.05
CA VAL A 440 34.89 17.72 9.99
C VAL A 440 35.38 17.65 8.54
N ARG A 441 34.57 17.13 7.61
CA ARG A 441 34.92 17.09 6.18
C ARG A 441 35.04 18.49 5.56
N GLN A 442 34.14 19.41 5.89
CA GLN A 442 34.24 20.80 5.41
C GLN A 442 35.50 21.51 5.91
N VAL A 443 35.87 21.30 7.17
CA VAL A 443 37.11 21.86 7.75
C VAL A 443 38.35 21.26 7.09
N GLN A 444 38.34 19.96 6.77
CA GLN A 444 39.45 19.32 6.04
C GLN A 444 39.62 19.88 4.62
N VAL A 445 38.52 20.17 3.91
CA VAL A 445 38.56 20.77 2.57
C VAL A 445 39.09 22.20 2.60
N MET A 446 38.79 22.98 3.65
CA MET A 446 39.33 24.34 3.83
C MET A 446 40.84 24.36 4.16
N HIS A 447 41.40 23.28 4.69
CA HIS A 447 42.82 23.21 5.07
C HIS A 447 43.75 22.67 3.96
N HIS A 448 43.24 22.37 2.76
CA HIS A 448 44.07 22.06 1.60
C HIS A 448 44.36 23.33 0.77
N ILE A 449 45.12 24.25 1.37
CA ILE A 449 45.83 25.30 0.64
C ILE A 449 47.10 24.66 0.05
N PRO A 450 47.27 24.58 -1.28
CA PRO A 450 48.52 24.08 -1.84
C PRO A 450 49.66 25.04 -1.49
N PRO A 451 50.85 24.53 -1.12
CA PRO A 451 51.98 25.38 -0.78
C PRO A 451 52.40 26.20 -2.00
N PRO A 452 52.81 27.48 -1.83
CA PRO A 452 53.25 28.30 -2.93
C PRO A 452 54.55 27.72 -3.54
N ALA A 453 54.56 27.61 -4.86
CA ALA A 453 55.69 27.14 -5.64
C ALA A 453 56.94 27.99 -5.35
N ALA A 454 58.02 27.32 -4.92
CA ALA A 454 59.32 27.94 -4.68
C ALA A 454 59.98 28.37 -5.99
N ILE A 455 60.40 29.63 -6.06
CA ILE A 455 61.24 30.20 -7.11
C ILE A 455 62.69 29.78 -6.83
N PRO A 456 63.47 29.29 -7.82
CA PRO A 456 64.85 28.89 -7.61
C PRO A 456 65.80 30.10 -7.78
N TYR A 457 66.59 30.41 -6.76
CA TYR A 457 67.82 31.19 -6.91
C TYR A 457 69.01 30.43 -6.34
N HIS A 458 70.04 30.34 -7.18
CA HIS A 458 71.36 29.80 -6.91
C HIS A 458 72.15 30.65 -5.88
N ALA A 459 72.94 29.98 -5.02
CA ALA A 459 74.41 30.12 -4.92
C ALA A 459 74.97 29.99 -3.48
N ALA A 460 75.96 29.08 -3.35
CA ALA A 460 77.19 29.12 -2.55
C ALA A 460 77.18 29.31 -1.00
N PHE A 461 77.48 28.21 -0.28
CA PHE A 461 78.48 27.95 0.80
C PHE A 461 79.08 29.09 1.68
N PRO A 462 79.76 28.80 2.84
CA PRO A 462 79.73 27.63 3.75
C PRO A 462 79.78 27.93 5.29
N ALA A 463 79.51 26.89 6.09
CA ALA A 463 80.12 26.43 7.37
C ALA A 463 80.20 27.32 8.65
N VAL A 464 79.75 26.74 9.79
CA VAL A 464 80.51 26.33 11.01
C VAL A 464 79.54 26.15 12.23
N PRO A 465 79.81 25.24 13.21
CA PRO A 465 78.83 24.61 14.12
C PRO A 465 79.02 25.03 15.63
N PRO A 466 78.90 24.14 16.65
CA PRO A 466 77.69 23.67 17.36
C PRO A 466 77.74 23.94 18.89
N VAL A 467 76.62 23.83 19.63
CA VAL A 467 76.63 23.54 21.09
C VAL A 467 75.39 22.73 21.52
N LEU A 468 75.62 21.53 22.07
CA LEU A 468 74.70 20.68 22.85
C LEU A 468 74.91 20.97 24.38
N PRO A 469 74.38 20.17 25.31
CA PRO A 469 73.00 20.14 25.82
C PRO A 469 72.99 20.36 27.36
N ASN A 470 71.84 20.40 28.04
CA ASN A 470 71.81 19.75 29.35
C ASN A 470 70.44 19.31 29.87
N TYR A 471 70.53 18.17 30.54
CA TYR A 471 69.56 17.38 31.27
C TYR A 471 68.90 18.11 32.43
N ALA A 472 67.66 17.74 32.76
CA ALA A 472 67.35 17.17 34.09
C ALA A 472 65.91 16.64 34.13
N SER A 473 65.81 15.34 34.38
CA SER A 473 64.62 14.59 34.76
C SER A 473 64.46 14.63 36.28
N VAL A 474 63.25 14.81 36.83
CA VAL A 474 62.86 14.31 38.16
C VAL A 474 61.39 13.90 38.17
N SER A 475 61.16 12.78 38.85
CA SER A 475 60.00 11.91 38.92
C SER A 475 58.83 12.37 39.81
N ILE A 476 57.63 11.91 39.44
CA ILE A 476 56.60 11.20 40.23
C ILE A 476 56.54 11.48 41.74
N SER A 477 55.40 12.00 42.23
CA SER A 477 54.55 11.31 43.23
C SER A 477 53.25 12.05 43.59
N SER A 478 52.21 11.23 43.70
CA SER A 478 51.05 11.24 44.62
C SER A 478 50.05 12.40 44.71
N MET A 479 48.82 12.01 44.36
CA MET A 479 47.53 12.35 44.95
C MET A 479 47.54 13.02 46.34
N GLU A 480 46.77 14.10 46.43
CA GLU A 480 45.79 14.33 47.51
C GLU A 480 44.76 15.37 47.04
N THR A 481 43.48 14.99 47.08
CA THR A 481 42.33 15.90 46.92
C THR A 481 42.15 16.78 48.17
N PRO A 482 41.72 18.04 48.01
CA PRO A 482 40.55 18.43 48.81
C PRO A 482 39.54 19.34 48.09
N ARG A 483 38.28 19.03 48.40
CA ARG A 483 37.11 19.91 48.62
C ARG A 483 36.85 21.09 47.68
N ARG A 484 35.78 20.89 46.91
CA ARG A 484 35.02 21.86 46.13
C ARG A 484 34.17 22.73 47.08
N GLU A 485 34.48 24.02 47.17
CA GLU A 485 33.53 25.03 47.66
C GLU A 485 32.91 25.81 46.49
N VAL A 486 31.65 26.14 46.70
CA VAL A 486 30.69 26.70 45.75
C VAL A 486 30.83 28.22 45.74
N LEU A 487 31.01 28.84 44.57
CA LEU A 487 30.66 30.25 44.36
C LEU A 487 29.94 30.45 43.03
N PHE A 488 28.71 30.94 43.17
CA PHE A 488 27.80 31.35 42.12
C PHE A 488 28.25 32.65 41.43
N SER A 489 28.25 32.59 40.11
CA SER A 489 27.70 33.55 39.13
C SER A 489 27.79 35.06 39.39
N ARG A 490 28.58 35.74 38.55
CA ARG A 490 28.48 37.17 38.26
C ARG A 490 28.18 37.35 36.75
N PRO A 491 27.08 38.00 36.34
CA PRO A 491 26.74 38.14 34.92
C PRO A 491 27.45 39.34 34.29
N LEU A 492 27.89 39.16 33.04
CA LEU A 492 28.45 40.21 32.18
C LEU A 492 27.31 41.02 31.54
N ASN A 493 27.34 42.34 31.78
CA ASN A 493 26.45 43.32 31.16
C ASN A 493 26.92 43.63 29.73
N PHE A 494 26.07 43.40 28.74
CA PHE A 494 26.19 44.02 27.41
C PHE A 494 25.11 45.09 27.27
N HIS A 495 25.53 46.34 27.05
CA HIS A 495 24.68 47.46 26.68
C HIS A 495 24.40 47.42 25.17
N PHE A 496 23.12 47.49 24.79
CA PHE A 496 22.68 47.79 23.43
C PHE A 496 22.13 49.22 23.37
N PRO A 497 22.31 49.95 22.24
CA PRO A 497 21.82 51.31 22.08
C PRO A 497 20.28 51.34 21.85
N PRO A 498 19.61 52.46 22.17
CA PRO A 498 18.16 52.57 22.06
C PRO A 498 17.73 52.78 20.61
N ILE A 499 16.81 51.94 20.13
CA ILE A 499 16.14 52.10 18.83
C ILE A 499 15.01 53.12 18.98
N ALA A 500 14.98 54.10 18.09
CA ALA A 500 13.93 55.12 18.01
C ALA A 500 12.58 54.50 17.62
N SER A 501 11.51 54.92 18.30
CA SER A 501 10.13 54.52 18.03
C SER A 501 9.69 54.93 16.62
N ILE A 502 9.46 53.93 15.77
CA ILE A 502 8.75 54.09 14.50
C ILE A 502 7.25 53.95 14.79
N SER A 503 6.49 54.99 14.43
CA SER A 503 5.04 55.05 14.54
C SER A 503 4.36 53.91 13.78
N ALA A 504 3.40 53.25 14.44
CA ALA A 504 2.61 52.16 13.90
C ALA A 504 1.84 52.59 12.63
N PRO A 505 1.87 51.80 11.53
CA PRO A 505 0.99 52.02 10.40
C PRO A 505 -0.44 51.59 10.79
N GLN A 506 -1.41 52.46 10.49
CA GLN A 506 -2.81 52.18 10.73
C GLN A 506 -3.30 51.09 9.79
N PHE A 507 -3.89 50.03 10.37
CA PHE A 507 -4.57 48.98 9.63
C PHE A 507 -5.83 49.54 8.95
N THR A 508 -5.79 49.66 7.63
CA THR A 508 -7.00 49.69 6.80
C THR A 508 -7.54 48.26 6.65
N PRO A 509 -8.83 48.00 6.90
CA PRO A 509 -9.40 46.67 6.72
C PRO A 509 -9.35 46.27 5.24
N TYR A 510 -8.67 45.14 4.97
CA TYR A 510 -8.53 44.56 3.64
C TYR A 510 -9.88 44.00 3.19
N GLN A 511 -10.51 44.64 2.20
CA GLN A 511 -11.70 44.13 1.54
C GLN A 511 -11.23 43.21 0.39
N PRO A 512 -11.53 41.90 0.41
CA PRO A 512 -11.03 40.97 -0.60
C PRO A 512 -11.62 41.35 -1.98
N PRO A 513 -10.81 41.32 -3.05
CA PRO A 513 -11.31 41.56 -4.40
C PRO A 513 -12.33 40.47 -4.77
N ALA A 514 -13.46 40.91 -5.35
CA ALA A 514 -14.50 40.03 -5.82
C ALA A 514 -13.91 38.97 -6.77
N ALA A 515 -14.17 37.70 -6.47
CA ALA A 515 -13.71 36.59 -7.29
C ALA A 515 -14.20 36.75 -8.74
N PRO A 516 -13.35 36.54 -9.75
CA PRO A 516 -13.80 36.53 -11.13
C PRO A 516 -14.86 35.44 -11.31
N CYS A 517 -16.06 35.85 -11.72
CA CYS A 517 -17.13 34.96 -12.15
C CYS A 517 -16.57 34.01 -13.21
N THR A 518 -16.44 32.74 -12.84
CA THR A 518 -16.12 31.68 -13.79
C THR A 518 -17.28 31.55 -14.77
N PRO A 519 -17.02 31.38 -16.08
CA PRO A 519 -18.07 31.18 -17.06
C PRO A 519 -18.86 29.91 -16.69
N SER A 520 -20.16 30.10 -16.43
CA SER A 520 -21.13 29.02 -16.28
C SER A 520 -20.92 27.99 -17.38
N ARG A 521 -20.60 26.74 -17.02
CA ARG A 521 -20.57 25.61 -17.96
C ARG A 521 -21.97 25.49 -18.57
N LYS A 522 -22.12 25.94 -19.82
CA LYS A 522 -23.41 26.00 -20.54
C LYS A 522 -24.06 24.65 -20.83
N ASN A 523 -23.45 23.52 -20.46
CA ASN A 523 -24.02 22.20 -20.72
C ASN A 523 -24.42 21.55 -19.40
N PRO A 524 -25.73 21.42 -19.09
CA PRO A 524 -26.17 20.59 -17.98
C PRO A 524 -25.66 19.16 -18.23
N ALA A 525 -25.01 18.58 -17.23
CA ALA A 525 -24.53 17.21 -17.33
C ALA A 525 -25.71 16.28 -17.66
N TRP A 526 -25.61 15.52 -18.74
CA TRP A 526 -26.61 14.52 -19.11
C TRP A 526 -26.52 13.38 -18.10
N ILE A 527 -27.49 13.30 -17.19
CA ILE A 527 -27.48 12.31 -16.10
C ILE A 527 -28.67 11.36 -16.31
N ILE A 528 -28.39 10.06 -16.36
CA ILE A 528 -29.43 9.04 -16.33
C ILE A 528 -29.92 8.92 -14.87
N PRO A 529 -31.18 9.23 -14.54
CA PRO A 529 -31.60 9.35 -13.14
C PRO A 529 -31.62 7.99 -12.44
N LYS A 530 -31.19 7.90 -11.17
CA LYS A 530 -31.23 6.61 -10.43
C LYS A 530 -32.67 6.08 -10.32
N ILE A 531 -32.82 4.75 -10.37
CA ILE A 531 -34.10 4.06 -10.20
C ILE A 531 -34.09 3.38 -8.82
N PRO A 532 -35.16 3.52 -8.02
CA PRO A 532 -35.28 2.81 -6.75
C PRO A 532 -35.26 1.29 -6.94
N THR A 533 -34.70 0.58 -5.96
CA THR A 533 -34.75 -0.87 -5.91
C THR A 533 -36.15 -1.33 -5.50
N GLY A 534 -36.68 -2.36 -6.16
CA GLY A 534 -37.96 -2.96 -5.79
C GLY A 534 -38.84 -3.39 -6.97
N SER A 535 -39.97 -4.02 -6.63
CA SER A 535 -41.01 -4.40 -7.58
C SER A 535 -41.60 -3.15 -8.23
N GLY A 536 -41.62 -3.13 -9.57
CA GLY A 536 -42.10 -1.98 -10.35
C GLY A 536 -41.01 -0.99 -10.78
N SER A 537 -39.75 -1.18 -10.39
CA SER A 537 -38.62 -0.36 -10.89
C SER A 537 -38.49 -0.36 -12.42
N TRP A 538 -38.89 -1.44 -13.09
CA TRP A 538 -38.87 -1.53 -14.56
C TRP A 538 -39.89 -0.61 -15.26
N THR A 539 -41.01 -0.23 -14.62
CA THR A 539 -41.96 0.73 -15.23
C THR A 539 -41.36 2.13 -15.29
N LEU A 540 -40.50 2.50 -14.32
CA LEU A 540 -39.71 3.73 -14.38
C LEU A 540 -38.67 3.69 -15.50
N VAL A 541 -38.08 2.51 -15.81
CA VAL A 541 -37.22 2.36 -16.98
C VAL A 541 -37.98 2.71 -18.25
N LEU A 542 -39.21 2.21 -18.39
CA LEU A 542 -40.06 2.52 -19.54
C LEU A 542 -40.45 4.00 -19.58
N ARG A 543 -40.82 4.58 -18.43
CA ARG A 543 -41.16 6.00 -18.35
C ARG A 543 -39.99 6.89 -18.78
N ASP A 544 -38.79 6.62 -18.26
CA ASP A 544 -37.57 7.36 -18.61
C ASP A 544 -37.17 7.13 -20.09
N TRP A 545 -37.57 5.99 -20.68
CA TRP A 545 -37.34 5.71 -22.08
C TRP A 545 -38.20 6.56 -23.02
N GLU A 546 -39.47 6.78 -22.64
CA GLU A 546 -40.48 7.41 -23.50
C GLU A 546 -40.72 8.89 -23.25
N TYR A 547 -40.51 9.33 -22.02
CA TYR A 547 -40.85 10.67 -21.56
C TYR A 547 -39.67 11.37 -20.90
N ALA A 548 -39.57 12.67 -21.13
CA ALA A 548 -38.72 13.53 -20.33
C ALA A 548 -39.31 13.67 -18.92
N ASP A 549 -38.44 13.72 -17.92
CA ASP A 549 -38.79 13.94 -16.52
C ASP A 549 -37.84 14.99 -15.92
N SER A 550 -38.21 16.26 -16.09
CA SER A 550 -37.44 17.40 -15.56
C SER A 550 -37.26 17.34 -14.04
N SER A 551 -38.16 16.67 -13.30
CA SER A 551 -38.04 16.52 -11.84
C SER A 551 -36.89 15.62 -11.42
N ARG A 552 -36.46 14.73 -12.32
CA ARG A 552 -35.35 13.79 -12.12
C ARG A 552 -34.13 14.16 -12.97
N SER A 553 -34.07 15.38 -13.50
CA SER A 553 -33.01 15.89 -14.38
C SER A 553 -32.90 15.18 -15.73
N LEU A 554 -34.01 14.63 -16.24
CA LEU A 554 -34.09 14.01 -17.56
C LEU A 554 -34.85 14.94 -18.54
N SER A 555 -34.15 15.86 -19.19
CA SER A 555 -34.79 16.84 -20.10
C SER A 555 -35.20 16.26 -21.46
N VAL A 556 -34.60 15.14 -21.87
CA VAL A 556 -34.86 14.45 -23.15
C VAL A 556 -35.10 12.97 -22.86
N PRO A 557 -36.15 12.33 -23.43
CA PRO A 557 -36.39 10.90 -23.28
C PRO A 557 -35.17 10.07 -23.73
N LEU A 558 -34.87 8.96 -23.05
CA LEU A 558 -33.66 8.18 -23.38
C LEU A 558 -33.67 7.65 -24.83
N ARG A 559 -34.83 7.36 -25.42
CA ARG A 559 -34.89 6.89 -26.81
C ARG A 559 -34.37 7.92 -27.83
N ASP A 560 -34.39 9.20 -27.46
CA ASP A 560 -34.04 10.35 -28.31
C ASP A 560 -32.61 10.88 -28.03
N TRP A 561 -31.83 10.16 -27.21
CA TRP A 561 -30.44 10.55 -26.90
C TRP A 561 -29.49 10.30 -28.07
N THR A 562 -28.65 11.30 -28.35
CA THR A 562 -27.49 11.27 -29.26
C THR A 562 -26.33 10.45 -28.70
N GLU A 563 -25.37 10.06 -29.55
CA GLU A 563 -24.20 9.31 -29.11
C GLU A 563 -23.34 10.06 -28.09
N GLU A 564 -23.21 11.39 -28.22
CA GLU A 564 -22.49 12.23 -27.28
C GLU A 564 -23.16 12.23 -25.90
N GLN A 565 -24.49 12.30 -25.87
CA GLN A 565 -25.27 12.24 -24.62
C GLN A 565 -25.13 10.87 -23.96
N ILE A 566 -25.15 9.79 -24.74
CA ILE A 566 -24.94 8.41 -24.23
C ILE A 566 -23.54 8.25 -23.63
N LYS A 567 -22.51 8.80 -24.28
CA LYS A 567 -21.12 8.78 -23.78
C LYS A 567 -20.99 9.55 -22.46
N GLN A 568 -21.69 10.68 -22.31
CA GLN A 568 -21.63 11.51 -21.10
C GLN A 568 -22.48 10.95 -19.94
N GLY A 569 -23.68 10.42 -20.22
CA GLY A 569 -24.62 9.99 -19.17
C GLY A 569 -24.50 8.54 -18.72
N GLY A 570 -23.53 7.79 -19.26
CA GLY A 570 -23.26 6.41 -18.86
C GLY A 570 -23.83 5.38 -19.84
N ALA A 571 -23.02 5.02 -20.84
CA ALA A 571 -23.39 4.11 -21.93
C ALA A 571 -23.89 2.73 -21.45
N VAL A 572 -23.38 2.23 -20.31
CA VAL A 572 -23.79 0.93 -19.75
C VAL A 572 -25.24 0.99 -19.27
N VAL A 573 -25.58 1.98 -18.44
CA VAL A 573 -26.93 2.15 -17.89
C VAL A 573 -27.93 2.41 -19.02
N TYR A 574 -27.54 3.24 -19.99
CA TYR A 574 -28.32 3.45 -21.21
C TYR A 574 -28.63 2.13 -21.93
N GLY A 575 -27.61 1.29 -22.18
CA GLY A 575 -27.76 0.00 -22.85
C GLY A 575 -28.67 -0.98 -22.09
N GLN A 576 -28.60 -0.99 -20.76
CA GLN A 576 -29.49 -1.79 -19.92
C GLN A 576 -30.96 -1.36 -20.09
N ARG A 577 -31.22 -0.05 -19.99
CA ARG A 577 -32.58 0.52 -20.15
C ARG A 577 -33.14 0.30 -21.54
N LYS A 578 -32.32 0.53 -22.56
CA LYS A 578 -32.65 0.25 -23.97
C LYS A 578 -33.09 -1.18 -24.14
N THR A 579 -32.34 -2.14 -23.59
CA THR A 579 -32.66 -3.57 -23.72
C THR A 579 -34.04 -3.89 -23.15
N ILE A 580 -34.34 -3.43 -21.93
CA ILE A 580 -35.63 -3.65 -21.28
C ILE A 580 -36.76 -2.97 -22.07
N ALA A 581 -36.58 -1.71 -22.46
CA ALA A 581 -37.61 -0.96 -23.16
C ALA A 581 -37.93 -1.53 -24.54
N THR A 582 -36.91 -1.90 -25.32
CA THR A 582 -37.11 -2.52 -26.64
C THR A 582 -37.75 -3.90 -26.53
N GLU A 583 -37.42 -4.69 -25.50
CA GLU A 583 -38.09 -5.98 -25.30
C GLU A 583 -39.59 -5.75 -25.07
N PHE A 584 -39.94 -4.85 -24.15
CA PHE A 584 -41.34 -4.54 -23.85
C PHE A 584 -42.11 -3.96 -25.06
N ILE A 585 -41.51 -3.00 -25.76
CA ILE A 585 -42.17 -2.27 -26.86
C ILE A 585 -42.22 -3.12 -28.14
N ASP A 586 -41.11 -3.73 -28.53
CA ASP A 586 -40.97 -4.35 -29.85
C ASP A 586 -41.46 -5.80 -29.84
N ILE A 587 -41.13 -6.57 -28.81
CA ILE A 587 -41.48 -8.00 -28.71
C ILE A 587 -42.88 -8.18 -28.11
N TYR A 588 -43.18 -7.48 -27.02
CA TYR A 588 -44.46 -7.63 -26.31
C TYR A 588 -45.52 -6.63 -26.76
N ARG A 589 -45.20 -5.72 -27.68
CA ARG A 589 -46.16 -4.71 -28.19
C ARG A 589 -46.84 -3.91 -27.08
N ARG A 590 -46.10 -3.66 -25.99
CA ARG A 590 -46.58 -3.00 -24.77
C ARG A 590 -47.67 -3.77 -23.99
N ASP A 591 -47.79 -5.07 -24.22
CA ASP A 591 -48.65 -5.93 -23.41
C ASP A 591 -47.99 -6.22 -22.07
N GLU A 592 -48.37 -5.43 -21.05
CA GLU A 592 -47.86 -5.56 -19.69
C GLU A 592 -48.22 -6.91 -19.03
N ALA A 593 -49.41 -7.45 -19.31
CA ALA A 593 -49.82 -8.72 -18.73
C ALA A 593 -48.95 -9.86 -19.27
N LYS A 594 -48.73 -9.89 -20.59
CA LYS A 594 -47.88 -10.88 -21.23
C LYS A 594 -46.41 -10.72 -20.82
N PHE A 595 -45.91 -9.49 -20.74
CA PHE A 595 -44.53 -9.23 -20.31
C PHE A 595 -44.27 -9.70 -18.88
N LYS A 596 -45.21 -9.45 -17.96
CA LYS A 596 -45.10 -9.92 -16.57
C LYS A 596 -45.20 -11.44 -16.44
N ALA A 597 -46.02 -12.08 -17.30
CA ALA A 597 -46.16 -13.53 -17.33
C ALA A 597 -44.87 -14.22 -17.80
N ASP A 598 -44.25 -13.70 -18.86
CA ASP A 598 -43.03 -14.29 -19.44
C ASP A 598 -41.75 -13.91 -18.66
N TYR A 599 -41.77 -12.82 -17.90
CA TYR A 599 -40.67 -12.36 -17.05
C TYR A 599 -41.08 -12.13 -15.58
N PRO A 600 -41.34 -13.18 -14.79
CA PRO A 600 -41.67 -13.06 -13.37
C PRO A 600 -40.57 -12.37 -12.53
N GLU A 601 -39.32 -12.37 -13.02
CA GLU A 601 -38.15 -11.72 -12.40
C GLU A 601 -38.27 -10.19 -12.31
N HIS A 602 -39.26 -9.58 -12.98
CA HIS A 602 -39.56 -8.14 -12.84
C HIS A 602 -39.84 -7.71 -11.38
N THR A 603 -40.21 -8.65 -10.51
CA THR A 603 -40.42 -8.42 -9.08
C THR A 603 -39.11 -8.39 -8.27
N ALA A 604 -38.08 -9.08 -8.73
CA ALA A 604 -36.76 -9.17 -8.08
C ALA A 604 -35.85 -7.97 -8.40
N GLY A 605 -36.22 -7.16 -9.40
CA GLY A 605 -35.54 -5.91 -9.75
C GLY A 605 -34.96 -5.89 -11.17
N ILE A 606 -34.40 -4.76 -11.56
CA ILE A 606 -33.92 -4.49 -12.93
C ILE A 606 -32.83 -5.49 -13.37
N THR A 607 -31.91 -5.86 -12.48
CA THR A 607 -30.81 -6.76 -12.82
C THR A 607 -31.32 -8.16 -13.19
N ALA A 608 -32.18 -8.74 -12.35
CA ALA A 608 -32.78 -10.05 -12.59
C ALA A 608 -33.63 -10.05 -13.87
N LEU A 609 -34.43 -9.00 -14.07
CA LEU A 609 -35.21 -8.82 -15.31
C LEU A 609 -34.31 -8.75 -16.55
N LEU A 610 -33.20 -8.00 -16.48
CA LEU A 610 -32.28 -7.86 -17.60
C LEU A 610 -31.59 -9.17 -17.97
N GLU A 611 -31.21 -9.98 -16.97
CA GLU A 611 -30.65 -11.32 -17.18
C GLU A 611 -31.65 -12.27 -17.83
N ALA A 612 -32.90 -12.27 -17.35
CA ALA A 612 -33.98 -13.07 -17.93
C ALA A 612 -34.23 -12.69 -19.41
N ILE A 613 -34.26 -11.39 -19.72
CA ILE A 613 -34.39 -10.88 -21.09
C ILE A 613 -33.19 -11.31 -21.94
N ARG A 614 -31.96 -11.17 -21.45
CA ARG A 614 -30.75 -11.62 -22.19
C ARG A 614 -30.79 -13.11 -22.49
N LYS A 615 -31.22 -13.93 -21.52
CA LYS A 615 -31.38 -15.38 -21.71
C LYS A 615 -32.45 -15.69 -22.76
N ALA A 616 -33.57 -14.95 -22.76
CA ALA A 616 -34.60 -15.08 -23.79
C ALA A 616 -34.09 -14.68 -25.18
N LYS A 617 -33.37 -13.55 -25.30
CA LYS A 617 -32.72 -13.11 -26.55
C LYS A 617 -31.69 -14.13 -27.06
N GLY A 618 -30.96 -14.78 -26.15
CA GLY A 618 -30.05 -15.88 -26.48
C GLY A 618 -30.78 -17.08 -27.08
N ARG A 619 -31.89 -17.50 -26.47
CA ARG A 619 -32.75 -18.58 -27.00
C ARG A 619 -33.35 -18.25 -28.37
N ARG A 620 -33.61 -16.98 -28.66
CA ARG A 620 -34.10 -16.51 -29.98
C ARG A 620 -32.99 -16.27 -31.01
N GLY A 621 -31.72 -16.42 -30.65
CA GLY A 621 -30.59 -16.15 -31.55
C GLY A 621 -30.36 -14.67 -31.86
N GLU A 622 -30.93 -13.75 -31.07
CA GLU A 622 -30.82 -12.30 -31.27
C GLU A 622 -29.53 -11.72 -30.65
N LEU A 623 -28.91 -12.45 -29.72
CA LEU A 623 -27.62 -12.07 -29.18
C LEU A 623 -26.55 -12.27 -30.25
N LYS A 624 -26.12 -11.18 -30.87
CA LYS A 624 -24.87 -11.15 -31.63
C LYS A 624 -23.75 -11.56 -30.67
N LEU A 625 -23.22 -12.78 -30.81
CA LEU A 625 -21.98 -13.14 -30.15
C LEU A 625 -20.96 -12.06 -30.50
N ARG A 626 -20.39 -11.42 -29.48
CA ARG A 626 -19.19 -10.61 -29.70
C ARG A 626 -18.10 -11.57 -30.16
N ARG A 627 -17.82 -11.58 -31.47
CA ARG A 627 -16.56 -12.13 -31.95
C ARG A 627 -15.45 -11.38 -31.22
N SER A 628 -14.59 -12.12 -30.55
CA SER A 628 -13.39 -11.54 -29.94
C SER A 628 -12.61 -10.77 -31.01
N LYS A 629 -11.97 -9.66 -30.63
CA LYS A 629 -11.03 -8.94 -31.52
C LYS A 629 -9.92 -9.87 -32.06
N ASN A 630 -9.68 -10.99 -31.36
CA ASN A 630 -8.65 -11.95 -31.70
C ASN A 630 -9.17 -13.10 -32.60
N GLY A 631 -10.41 -13.07 -33.05
CA GLY A 631 -11.02 -14.13 -33.86
C GLY A 631 -11.69 -15.24 -33.03
N SER A 632 -12.28 -16.24 -33.69
CA SER A 632 -12.76 -17.46 -33.02
C SER A 632 -11.60 -18.22 -32.38
N PRO A 633 -11.85 -19.09 -31.38
CA PRO A 633 -10.82 -19.98 -30.86
C PRO A 633 -10.07 -20.76 -31.96
N GLU A 634 -10.76 -21.20 -33.02
CA GLU A 634 -10.13 -21.86 -34.17
C GLU A 634 -9.25 -20.90 -34.98
N GLU A 635 -9.73 -19.67 -35.25
CA GLU A 635 -8.94 -18.64 -35.94
C GLU A 635 -7.69 -18.25 -35.13
N ARG A 636 -7.76 -18.30 -33.79
CA ARG A 636 -6.60 -18.10 -32.90
C ARG A 636 -5.63 -19.27 -32.98
N ALA A 637 -6.11 -20.51 -32.86
CA ALA A 637 -5.28 -21.70 -32.94
C ALA A 637 -4.53 -21.80 -34.28
N GLN A 638 -5.19 -21.46 -35.39
CA GLN A 638 -4.58 -21.44 -36.72
C GLN A 638 -3.46 -20.39 -36.86
N ARG A 639 -3.56 -19.24 -36.18
CA ARG A 639 -2.48 -18.24 -36.17
C ARG A 639 -1.22 -18.73 -35.46
N TYR A 640 -1.37 -19.60 -34.46
CA TYR A 640 -0.26 -20.13 -33.68
C TYR A 640 0.31 -21.43 -34.26
N SER A 641 -0.44 -22.19 -35.06
CA SER A 641 0.05 -23.40 -35.73
C SER A 641 0.87 -23.13 -37.01
N GLY A 642 1.03 -21.86 -37.40
CA GLY A 642 1.77 -21.44 -38.60
C GLY A 642 3.13 -20.79 -38.31
N LEU A 643 3.56 -20.76 -37.05
CA LEU A 643 4.91 -20.43 -36.59
C LEU A 643 5.57 -21.72 -36.10
#